data_AF-X5DTC7-F1
#
_entry.id   AF-X5DTC7-F1
#
_cell.length_a   1.000
_cell.length_b   1.000
_cell.length_c   1.000
_cell.angle_alpha   90.00
_cell.angle_beta   90.00
_cell.angle_gamma   90.00
#
_symmetry.space_group_name_H-M   'P 1'
#
loop_
_entity.id
_entity.type
_entity.pdbx_description
1 polymer ?
#
loop_
_entity_poly.entity_id
_entity_poly.type
_entity_poly.pdbx_seq_one_letter_code
_entity_poly.pdbx_strand_id
1 'polypeptide(L)'
;MTTFSEHSPVRVGQARGMALSGVSGTPVMVECDISRGLPGMSIVGLGDTAVVQARDRVRSAMINSGLEWPKSRVVMSLSPASVPKRGSGFDLPMVLAILVAQRVVPAEESGSTIVIGELGLDGTVRPVDGVLPMLLAADRAGFCRAAVPRANRVEASRAARVTGLEVAGLAHLRDLAPWIRGELVEGIETCEPDQRGGPLSAVPGPDLSEVCGQEEARRGLEIAAAGGHHLWLSGPPGSGKPDPVSGYVMTMTPTQEQPQQVRAAIYCRISRDKGGEGLGVERQEQACRALAEREGWTVTKVYADNSISAYSGAKRPGYRSLLDAVARGEFDRVVAWAPDRLHRRPIELNEYIDATEQVGVSTHTVNAGHWDLSTAGGRMSARVLGDLAAYESELRAERVLAAQLQARRSGKPRTDGRRSFGYHFVDGEYIVDEREAEALREAARQILAGVSLRQVALRMADEGITSTRGNPMNPESLRDTIKTPRVAGLVSWNPRDRKGKRLRHNRQILDGVTGQWQPILDVDTWRAVCDVLDNPAKEMNRRGNKNKHLGSGIYRCECGDSLQIKYKTRADGTQCRRYTCRRREPLHAPASGFHSSIHGDNVDETVVEVVLQRLEQTDIRAHLALTSGRVDEVSRLTDKRAQVRQRLDDLDDQVALGAITPAAYARVAPKVEQQVAELDAQLAELAGHDNALAPLAETDDVRQWWAGADLDLRRAVLRSLVDITIMHGTPGRKTFDPDRVVFRWKTGDDPAGAE
;
A
#
# COMPACT_ATOMS: atom_id res chain seq x y z
N MET A 1 -41.16 -46.56 27.26
CA MET A 1 -41.68 -45.24 26.87
C MET A 1 -40.67 -44.19 27.33
N THR A 2 -39.74 -43.83 26.46
CA THR A 2 -38.84 -42.70 26.67
C THR A 2 -39.00 -41.85 25.43
N THR A 3 -39.76 -40.77 25.56
CA THR A 3 -40.16 -39.87 24.48
C THR A 3 -38.94 -39.07 24.01
N PHE A 4 -38.52 -39.32 22.77
CA PHE A 4 -37.52 -38.51 22.09
C PHE A 4 -38.11 -37.12 21.81
N SER A 5 -37.40 -36.10 22.30
CA SER A 5 -37.72 -34.68 22.21
C SER A 5 -37.68 -34.16 20.75
N GLU A 6 -38.81 -33.61 20.31
CA GLU A 6 -39.14 -33.05 18.99
C GLU A 6 -38.44 -31.71 18.62
N HIS A 7 -37.17 -31.49 18.95
CA HIS A 7 -36.49 -30.23 18.61
C HIS A 7 -35.14 -30.43 17.91
N SER A 8 -35.16 -30.49 16.58
CA SER A 8 -33.98 -30.19 15.74
C SER A 8 -34.42 -29.67 14.35
N PRO A 9 -34.31 -28.37 14.02
CA PRO A 9 -34.71 -27.87 12.72
C PRO A 9 -33.54 -27.95 11.73
N VAL A 10 -32.95 -29.13 11.56
CA VAL A 10 -32.03 -29.39 10.46
C VAL A 10 -32.88 -29.91 9.29
N ARG A 11 -33.00 -29.13 8.22
CA ARG A 11 -33.74 -29.52 7.00
C ARG A 11 -32.74 -30.09 6.01
N VAL A 12 -32.39 -31.36 6.18
CA VAL A 12 -31.55 -32.09 5.23
C VAL A 12 -32.43 -32.73 4.15
N GLY A 13 -32.18 -32.40 2.89
CA GLY A 13 -32.72 -33.11 1.73
C GLY A 13 -31.64 -33.94 1.06
N GLN A 14 -32.00 -35.11 0.55
CA GLN A 14 -31.07 -36.03 -0.12
C GLN A 14 -31.58 -36.39 -1.50
N ALA A 15 -30.67 -36.42 -2.47
CA ALA A 15 -30.91 -36.88 -3.83
C ALA A 15 -29.76 -37.76 -4.32
N ARG A 16 -30.01 -38.58 -5.34
CA ARG A 16 -29.01 -39.48 -5.93
C ARG A 16 -28.74 -39.07 -7.38
N GLY A 17 -27.47 -38.97 -7.73
CA GLY A 17 -26.99 -38.82 -9.11
C GLY A 17 -25.92 -39.86 -9.44
N MET A 18 -25.34 -39.78 -10.63
CA MET A 18 -24.31 -40.71 -11.09
C MET A 18 -23.05 -39.95 -11.51
N ALA A 19 -21.89 -40.40 -11.05
CA ALA A 19 -20.60 -40.02 -11.61
C ALA A 19 -20.15 -41.07 -12.63
N LEU A 20 -19.49 -40.62 -13.70
CA LEU A 20 -18.92 -41.48 -14.72
C LEU A 20 -17.39 -41.43 -14.68
N SER A 21 -16.76 -42.60 -14.67
CA SER A 21 -15.32 -42.77 -14.81
C SER A 21 -15.06 -43.78 -15.93
N GLY A 22 -14.73 -43.27 -17.12
CA GLY A 22 -14.65 -44.09 -18.34
C GLY A 22 -16.01 -44.71 -18.69
N VAL A 23 -16.12 -46.03 -18.58
CA VAL A 23 -17.37 -46.78 -18.82
C VAL A 23 -18.07 -47.23 -17.52
N SER A 24 -17.53 -46.85 -16.37
CA SER A 24 -18.05 -47.24 -15.06
C SER A 24 -18.80 -46.10 -14.40
N GLY A 25 -20.07 -46.34 -14.05
CA GLY A 25 -20.87 -45.43 -13.23
C GLY A 25 -20.68 -45.68 -11.73
N THR A 26 -20.71 -44.62 -10.92
CA THR A 26 -20.74 -44.71 -9.44
C THR A 26 -21.82 -43.81 -8.88
N PRO A 27 -22.71 -44.33 -8.00
CA PRO A 27 -23.73 -43.50 -7.35
C PRO A 27 -23.11 -42.40 -6.49
N VAL A 28 -23.61 -41.18 -6.65
CA VAL A 28 -23.25 -40.01 -5.86
C VAL A 28 -24.48 -39.54 -5.11
N MET A 29 -24.34 -39.38 -3.80
CA MET A 29 -25.39 -38.78 -2.97
C MET A 29 -25.13 -37.28 -2.85
N VAL A 30 -26.17 -36.51 -3.12
CA VAL A 30 -26.20 -35.05 -2.97
C VAL A 30 -27.06 -34.72 -1.76
N GLU A 31 -26.43 -34.13 -0.75
CA GLU A 31 -27.09 -33.72 0.49
C GLU A 31 -27.20 -32.20 0.52
N CYS A 32 -28.37 -31.70 0.87
CA CYS A 32 -28.69 -30.28 0.96
C CYS A 32 -29.16 -29.95 2.37
N ASP A 33 -28.45 -29.10 3.09
CA ASP A 33 -28.90 -28.51 4.35
C ASP A 33 -29.36 -27.06 4.14
N ILE A 34 -30.58 -26.74 4.57
CA ILE A 34 -31.11 -25.36 4.57
C ILE A 34 -31.03 -24.81 5.99
N SER A 35 -30.00 -24.00 6.26
CA SER A 35 -29.68 -23.46 7.58
C SER A 35 -29.89 -21.94 7.68
N ARG A 36 -29.98 -21.43 8.93
CA ARG A 36 -30.18 -19.99 9.19
C ARG A 36 -28.99 -19.17 8.68
N GLY A 37 -29.27 -18.11 7.92
CA GLY A 37 -28.24 -17.22 7.38
C GLY A 37 -28.75 -16.42 6.18
N LEU A 38 -27.91 -15.55 5.64
CA LEU A 38 -28.23 -14.81 4.41
C LEU A 38 -28.40 -15.79 3.23
N PRO A 39 -29.34 -15.52 2.30
CA PRO A 39 -29.55 -16.35 1.11
C PRO A 39 -28.26 -16.54 0.32
N GLY A 40 -27.90 -17.80 0.05
CA GLY A 40 -26.71 -18.15 -0.70
C GLY A 40 -26.46 -19.65 -0.66
N MET A 41 -25.72 -20.17 -1.64
CA MET A 41 -25.42 -21.60 -1.75
C MET A 41 -23.91 -21.83 -1.65
N SER A 42 -23.49 -22.77 -0.81
CA SER A 42 -22.10 -23.22 -0.68
C SER A 42 -22.02 -24.73 -0.91
N ILE A 43 -21.12 -25.15 -1.80
CA ILE A 43 -20.88 -26.57 -2.12
C ILE A 43 -19.63 -27.01 -1.37
N VAL A 44 -19.74 -28.06 -0.56
CA VAL A 44 -18.70 -28.63 0.29
C VAL A 44 -18.24 -29.97 -0.30
N GLY A 45 -17.01 -30.01 -0.78
CA GLY A 45 -16.40 -31.21 -1.39
C GLY A 45 -15.46 -30.89 -2.55
N LEU A 46 -14.71 -31.90 -3.00
CA LEU A 46 -13.79 -31.84 -4.15
C LEU A 46 -14.55 -32.00 -5.48
N GLY A 47 -15.44 -31.05 -5.81
CA GLY A 47 -16.01 -30.93 -7.15
C GLY A 47 -15.05 -30.19 -8.08
N ASP A 48 -15.10 -30.46 -9.39
CA ASP A 48 -14.39 -29.65 -10.37
C ASP A 48 -15.02 -28.24 -10.51
N THR A 49 -14.43 -27.41 -11.37
CA THR A 49 -14.93 -26.05 -11.61
C THR A 49 -16.38 -26.02 -12.12
N ALA A 50 -16.82 -27.02 -12.88
CA ALA A 50 -18.18 -27.09 -13.42
C ALA A 50 -19.21 -27.35 -12.31
N VAL A 51 -18.87 -28.18 -11.31
CA VAL A 51 -19.68 -28.44 -10.12
C VAL A 51 -19.74 -27.21 -9.21
N VAL A 52 -18.63 -26.48 -9.03
CA VAL A 52 -18.63 -25.23 -8.24
C VAL A 52 -19.46 -24.14 -8.92
N GLN A 53 -19.40 -24.04 -10.26
CA GLN A 53 -20.19 -23.11 -11.05
C GLN A 53 -21.68 -23.50 -11.17
N ALA A 54 -22.06 -24.72 -10.78
CA ALA A 54 -23.46 -25.15 -10.72
C ALA A 54 -24.32 -24.24 -9.85
N ARG A 55 -23.73 -23.58 -8.84
CA ARG A 55 -24.42 -22.66 -7.93
C ARG A 55 -25.31 -21.65 -8.66
N ASP A 56 -24.75 -20.95 -9.64
CA ASP A 56 -25.44 -19.86 -10.32
C ASP A 56 -26.41 -20.40 -11.38
N ARG A 57 -26.11 -21.56 -11.98
CA ARG A 57 -27.00 -22.28 -12.91
C ARG A 57 -28.24 -22.84 -12.22
N VAL A 58 -28.06 -23.60 -11.15
CA VAL A 58 -29.13 -24.18 -10.32
C VAL A 58 -30.08 -23.09 -9.82
N ARG A 59 -29.53 -22.00 -9.28
CA ARG A 59 -30.36 -20.87 -8.82
C ARG A 59 -31.18 -20.24 -9.94
N SER A 60 -30.55 -19.93 -11.08
CA SER A 60 -31.23 -19.30 -12.21
C SER A 60 -32.29 -20.21 -12.80
N ALA A 61 -31.96 -21.50 -12.98
CA ALA A 61 -32.85 -22.52 -13.50
C ALA A 61 -34.10 -22.68 -12.63
N MET A 62 -33.96 -22.74 -11.30
CA MET A 62 -35.10 -22.83 -10.38
C MET A 62 -36.04 -21.61 -10.52
N ILE A 63 -35.47 -20.40 -10.48
CA ILE A 63 -36.26 -19.15 -10.57
C ILE A 63 -37.00 -19.09 -11.92
N ASN A 64 -36.30 -19.35 -13.03
CA ASN A 64 -36.89 -19.29 -14.37
C ASN A 64 -37.85 -20.46 -14.67
N SER A 65 -37.80 -21.53 -13.86
CA SER A 65 -38.77 -22.63 -13.91
C SER A 65 -40.02 -22.39 -13.05
N GLY A 66 -40.11 -21.26 -12.34
CA GLY A 66 -41.21 -20.97 -11.42
C GLY A 66 -41.10 -21.69 -10.07
N LEU A 67 -39.93 -22.22 -9.72
CA LEU A 67 -39.66 -22.86 -8.42
C LEU A 67 -39.11 -21.83 -7.43
N GLU A 68 -39.51 -21.94 -6.16
CA GLU A 68 -39.04 -21.02 -5.12
C GLU A 68 -37.60 -21.33 -4.66
N TRP A 69 -36.73 -20.32 -4.73
CA TRP A 69 -35.40 -20.40 -4.13
C TRP A 69 -35.45 -20.19 -2.60
N PRO A 70 -34.74 -21.00 -1.79
CA PRO A 70 -34.71 -20.82 -0.33
C PRO A 70 -34.29 -19.40 0.09
N LYS A 71 -35.04 -18.79 1.01
CA LYS A 71 -34.71 -17.49 1.64
C LYS A 71 -33.60 -17.59 2.71
N SER A 72 -32.99 -18.75 2.86
CA SER A 72 -31.98 -19.08 3.86
C SER A 72 -30.71 -19.61 3.17
N ARG A 73 -29.65 -19.89 3.95
CA ARG A 73 -28.41 -20.43 3.40
C ARG A 73 -28.60 -21.90 3.03
N VAL A 74 -28.11 -22.28 1.85
CA VAL A 74 -28.10 -23.64 1.31
C VAL A 74 -26.66 -24.18 1.37
N VAL A 75 -26.46 -25.31 2.02
CA VAL A 75 -25.17 -26.02 2.06
C VAL A 75 -25.34 -27.35 1.34
N MET A 76 -24.53 -27.58 0.31
CA MET A 76 -24.55 -28.81 -0.49
C MET A 76 -23.33 -29.66 -0.20
N SER A 77 -23.49 -30.97 -0.11
CA SER A 77 -22.38 -31.92 -0.06
C SER A 77 -22.58 -33.07 -1.06
N LEU A 78 -21.49 -33.50 -1.71
CA LEU A 78 -21.50 -34.60 -2.69
C LEU A 78 -20.61 -35.74 -2.19
N SER A 79 -21.20 -36.89 -1.88
CA SER A 79 -20.51 -38.08 -1.35
C SER A 79 -20.63 -39.28 -2.31
N PRO A 80 -19.64 -40.19 -2.37
CA PRO A 80 -18.42 -40.28 -1.54
C PRO A 80 -17.28 -39.39 -2.06
N ALA A 81 -16.51 -38.76 -1.18
CA ALA A 81 -15.43 -37.82 -1.55
C ALA A 81 -14.34 -38.42 -2.47
N SER A 82 -14.14 -39.74 -2.41
CA SER A 82 -13.13 -40.48 -3.21
C SER A 82 -13.40 -40.52 -4.71
N VAL A 83 -14.65 -40.28 -5.14
CA VAL A 83 -15.03 -40.30 -6.55
C VAL A 83 -14.89 -38.89 -7.15
N PRO A 84 -14.14 -38.70 -8.25
CA PRO A 84 -14.10 -37.42 -8.95
C PRO A 84 -15.47 -37.09 -9.52
N LYS A 85 -16.09 -35.98 -9.09
CA LYS A 85 -17.34 -35.46 -9.69
C LYS A 85 -16.95 -34.45 -10.76
N ARG A 86 -16.92 -34.91 -12.01
CA ARG A 86 -16.58 -34.10 -13.17
C ARG A 86 -17.82 -33.79 -14.01
N GLY A 87 -17.87 -32.59 -14.56
CA GLY A 87 -18.94 -32.15 -15.45
C GLY A 87 -20.20 -31.64 -14.74
N SER A 88 -21.20 -31.31 -15.54
CA SER A 88 -22.43 -30.57 -15.17
C SER A 88 -23.64 -31.46 -14.86
N GLY A 89 -23.51 -32.79 -14.96
CA GLY A 89 -24.61 -33.74 -14.76
C GLY A 89 -25.20 -33.80 -13.34
N PHE A 90 -24.65 -33.03 -12.40
CA PHE A 90 -25.09 -32.95 -11.00
C PHE A 90 -26.05 -31.78 -10.73
N ASP A 91 -26.31 -30.91 -11.71
CA ASP A 91 -27.20 -29.76 -11.53
C ASP A 91 -28.62 -30.21 -11.15
N LEU A 92 -29.15 -31.23 -11.83
CA LEU A 92 -30.50 -31.76 -11.60
C LEU A 92 -30.64 -32.47 -10.23
N PRO A 93 -29.69 -33.35 -9.79
CA PRO A 93 -29.62 -33.85 -8.42
C PRO A 93 -29.55 -32.76 -7.35
N MET A 94 -28.82 -31.67 -7.57
CA MET A 94 -28.75 -30.56 -6.62
C MET A 94 -30.10 -29.89 -6.45
N VAL A 95 -30.84 -29.63 -7.54
CA VAL A 95 -32.19 -29.07 -7.43
C VAL A 95 -33.10 -30.03 -6.66
N LEU A 96 -33.05 -31.33 -6.95
CA LEU A 96 -33.87 -32.31 -6.23
C LEU A 96 -33.57 -32.30 -4.72
N ALA A 97 -32.30 -32.26 -4.32
CA ALA A 97 -31.94 -32.19 -2.90
C ALA A 97 -32.50 -30.92 -2.22
N ILE A 98 -32.55 -29.77 -2.92
CA ILE A 98 -33.19 -28.55 -2.42
C ILE A 98 -34.71 -28.75 -2.26
N LEU A 99 -35.37 -29.32 -3.27
CA LEU A 99 -36.81 -29.56 -3.24
C LEU A 99 -37.23 -30.52 -2.12
N VAL A 100 -36.41 -31.55 -1.84
CA VAL A 100 -36.60 -32.45 -0.70
C VAL A 100 -36.39 -31.70 0.62
N ALA A 101 -35.34 -30.88 0.73
CA ALA A 101 -35.09 -30.06 1.94
C ALA A 101 -36.20 -29.02 2.19
N GLN A 102 -36.84 -28.52 1.13
CA GLN A 102 -38.01 -27.63 1.19
C GLN A 102 -39.32 -28.37 1.45
N ARG A 103 -39.33 -29.72 1.41
CA ARG A 103 -40.52 -30.59 1.50
C ARG A 103 -41.52 -30.43 0.35
N VAL A 104 -41.05 -29.96 -0.81
CA VAL A 104 -41.82 -29.95 -2.06
C VAL A 104 -41.91 -31.35 -2.65
N VAL A 105 -40.89 -32.18 -2.39
CA VAL A 105 -40.82 -33.59 -2.76
C VAL A 105 -40.62 -34.43 -1.49
N PRO A 106 -41.43 -35.47 -1.25
CA PRO A 106 -41.24 -36.42 -0.15
C PRO A 106 -39.90 -37.17 -0.25
N ALA A 107 -39.18 -37.32 0.87
CA ALA A 107 -37.87 -37.99 0.89
C ALA A 107 -37.95 -39.50 0.54
N GLU A 108 -39.10 -40.13 0.75
CA GLU A 108 -39.33 -41.55 0.44
C GLU A 108 -39.30 -41.79 -1.08
N GLU A 109 -39.81 -40.85 -1.87
CA GLU A 109 -39.92 -40.96 -3.33
C GLU A 109 -38.59 -40.66 -4.05
N SER A 110 -37.71 -39.86 -3.43
CA SER A 110 -36.39 -39.55 -3.96
C SER A 110 -35.35 -40.65 -3.69
N GLY A 111 -35.59 -41.52 -2.70
CA GLY A 111 -34.60 -42.51 -2.24
C GLY A 111 -34.28 -43.61 -3.26
N SER A 112 -35.26 -44.02 -4.05
CA SER A 112 -35.15 -45.08 -5.09
C SER A 112 -34.91 -44.54 -6.51
N THR A 113 -34.73 -43.22 -6.62
CA THR A 113 -34.70 -42.50 -7.90
C THR A 113 -33.33 -41.88 -8.16
N ILE A 114 -32.75 -42.16 -9.33
CA ILE A 114 -31.52 -41.53 -9.83
C ILE A 114 -31.88 -40.36 -10.73
N VAL A 115 -31.15 -39.26 -10.61
CA VAL A 115 -31.36 -38.08 -11.44
C VAL A 115 -30.05 -37.70 -12.13
N ILE A 116 -30.10 -37.45 -13.44
CA ILE A 116 -28.93 -37.11 -14.24
C ILE A 116 -29.33 -35.96 -15.17
N GLY A 117 -28.56 -34.87 -15.19
CA GLY A 117 -28.81 -33.79 -16.13
C GLY A 117 -28.07 -32.51 -15.81
N GLU A 118 -27.63 -31.82 -16.86
CA GLU A 118 -27.19 -30.42 -16.79
C GLU A 118 -28.41 -29.49 -16.89
N LEU A 119 -28.35 -28.35 -16.20
CA LEU A 119 -29.40 -27.33 -16.29
C LEU A 119 -28.92 -26.10 -17.08
N GLY A 120 -29.71 -25.73 -18.09
CA GLY A 120 -29.68 -24.39 -18.66
C GLY A 120 -30.22 -23.36 -17.66
N LEU A 121 -29.83 -22.09 -17.82
CA LEU A 121 -30.27 -21.00 -16.95
C LEU A 121 -31.79 -20.78 -16.98
N ASP A 122 -32.44 -21.18 -18.06
CA ASP A 122 -33.89 -21.13 -18.29
C ASP A 122 -34.66 -22.31 -17.69
N GLY A 123 -33.95 -23.32 -17.16
CA GLY A 123 -34.54 -24.56 -16.66
C GLY A 123 -34.60 -25.69 -17.68
N THR A 124 -34.08 -25.51 -18.89
CA THR A 124 -33.96 -26.59 -19.89
C THR A 124 -32.98 -27.67 -19.39
N VAL A 125 -33.36 -28.94 -19.49
CA VAL A 125 -32.50 -30.08 -19.12
C VAL A 125 -31.66 -30.49 -20.33
N ARG A 126 -30.35 -30.29 -20.24
CA ARG A 126 -29.38 -30.51 -21.32
C ARG A 126 -28.80 -31.93 -21.30
N PRO A 127 -28.39 -32.47 -22.47
CA PRO A 127 -27.82 -33.80 -22.55
C PRO A 127 -26.52 -33.92 -21.75
N VAL A 128 -26.27 -35.11 -21.23
CA VAL A 128 -25.05 -35.48 -20.51
C VAL A 128 -24.42 -36.67 -21.19
N ASP A 129 -23.09 -36.73 -21.26
CA ASP A 129 -22.38 -37.84 -21.86
C ASP A 129 -22.41 -39.09 -20.97
N GLY A 130 -22.59 -40.26 -21.61
CA GLY A 130 -22.50 -41.56 -20.95
C GLY A 130 -23.68 -41.90 -20.04
N VAL A 131 -24.90 -41.51 -20.44
CA VAL A 131 -26.13 -41.88 -19.71
C VAL A 131 -26.32 -43.39 -19.69
N LEU A 132 -26.03 -44.10 -20.79
CA LEU A 132 -26.16 -45.57 -20.83
C LEU A 132 -25.33 -46.29 -19.74
N PRO A 133 -23.99 -46.12 -19.64
CA PRO A 133 -23.22 -46.77 -18.58
C PRO A 133 -23.60 -46.31 -17.16
N MET A 134 -24.07 -45.06 -16.99
CA MET A 134 -24.59 -44.60 -15.70
C MET A 134 -25.87 -45.36 -15.31
N LEU A 135 -26.82 -45.54 -16.22
CA LEU A 135 -28.07 -46.27 -15.96
C LEU A 135 -27.83 -47.76 -15.68
N LEU A 136 -26.94 -48.41 -16.45
CA LEU A 136 -26.54 -49.80 -16.18
C LEU A 136 -25.93 -49.97 -14.78
N ALA A 137 -25.12 -49.01 -14.34
CA ALA A 137 -24.55 -49.02 -13.00
C ALA A 137 -25.60 -48.72 -11.91
N ALA A 138 -26.59 -47.88 -12.19
CA ALA A 138 -27.70 -47.60 -11.29
C ALA A 138 -28.57 -48.84 -11.03
N ASP A 139 -28.88 -49.60 -12.08
CA ASP A 139 -29.61 -50.88 -11.98
C ASP A 139 -28.86 -51.88 -11.10
N ARG A 140 -27.55 -52.06 -11.33
CA ARG A 140 -26.69 -52.91 -10.50
C ARG A 140 -26.59 -52.45 -9.04
N ALA A 141 -26.77 -51.15 -8.78
CA ALA A 141 -26.81 -50.59 -7.44
C ALA A 141 -28.19 -50.69 -6.77
N GLY A 142 -29.20 -51.25 -7.46
CA GLY A 142 -30.53 -51.52 -6.91
C GLY A 142 -31.51 -50.35 -6.99
N PHE A 143 -31.25 -49.32 -7.80
CA PHE A 143 -32.23 -48.26 -8.05
C PHE A 143 -33.34 -48.76 -8.97
N CYS A 144 -34.55 -48.20 -8.83
CA CYS A 144 -35.72 -48.65 -9.60
C CYS A 144 -36.18 -47.61 -10.63
N ARG A 145 -35.87 -46.32 -10.40
CA ARG A 145 -36.31 -45.21 -11.25
C ARG A 145 -35.13 -44.32 -11.62
N ALA A 146 -35.16 -43.75 -12.82
CA ALA A 146 -34.17 -42.78 -13.25
C ALA A 146 -34.79 -41.65 -14.10
N ALA A 147 -34.40 -40.41 -13.81
CA ALA A 147 -34.69 -39.24 -14.63
C ALA A 147 -33.43 -38.80 -15.36
N VAL A 148 -33.53 -38.66 -16.68
CA VAL A 148 -32.42 -38.28 -17.57
C VAL A 148 -32.87 -37.19 -18.55
N PRO A 149 -31.94 -36.49 -19.23
CA PRO A 149 -32.33 -35.49 -20.21
C PRO A 149 -33.09 -36.14 -21.38
N ARG A 150 -34.18 -35.52 -21.86
CA ARG A 150 -34.95 -36.00 -23.02
C ARG A 150 -34.09 -36.15 -24.29
N ALA A 151 -33.02 -35.36 -24.38
CA ALA A 151 -32.04 -35.46 -25.46
C ALA A 151 -31.26 -36.80 -25.45
N ASN A 152 -31.05 -37.41 -24.27
CA ASN A 152 -30.42 -38.73 -24.12
C ASN A 152 -31.40 -39.91 -24.22
N ARG A 153 -32.65 -39.70 -24.67
CA ARG A 153 -33.69 -40.74 -24.70
C ARG A 153 -33.27 -42.03 -25.41
N VAL A 154 -32.44 -41.94 -26.45
CA VAL A 154 -31.98 -43.12 -27.21
C VAL A 154 -31.10 -44.03 -26.35
N GLU A 155 -30.13 -43.46 -25.63
CA GLU A 155 -29.31 -44.19 -24.67
C GLU A 155 -30.15 -44.72 -23.49
N ALA A 156 -31.09 -43.91 -23.01
CA ALA A 156 -31.99 -44.24 -21.93
C ALA A 156 -32.89 -45.45 -22.26
N SER A 157 -33.53 -45.45 -23.44
CA SER A 157 -34.33 -46.57 -23.94
C SER A 157 -33.50 -47.83 -24.12
N ARG A 158 -32.23 -47.72 -24.55
CA ARG A 158 -31.32 -48.88 -24.64
C ARG A 158 -30.98 -49.45 -23.26
N ALA A 159 -30.77 -48.60 -22.26
CA ALA A 159 -30.56 -49.04 -20.88
C ALA A 159 -31.82 -49.75 -20.35
N ALA A 160 -32.99 -49.12 -20.48
CA ALA A 160 -34.27 -49.65 -20.03
C ALA A 160 -34.65 -51.01 -20.67
N ARG A 161 -34.12 -51.33 -21.86
CA ARG A 161 -34.28 -52.64 -22.50
C ARG A 161 -33.55 -53.78 -21.81
N VAL A 162 -32.45 -53.48 -21.14
CA VAL A 162 -31.54 -54.47 -20.55
C VAL A 162 -31.49 -54.38 -19.03
N THR A 163 -32.26 -53.46 -18.42
CA THR A 163 -32.37 -53.23 -16.97
C THR A 163 -33.83 -53.28 -16.54
N GLY A 164 -34.07 -53.37 -15.23
CA GLY A 164 -35.41 -53.23 -14.64
C GLY A 164 -35.80 -51.79 -14.33
N LEU A 165 -35.03 -50.80 -14.82
CA LEU A 165 -35.19 -49.39 -14.48
C LEU A 165 -36.34 -48.74 -15.25
N GLU A 166 -37.23 -48.06 -14.53
CA GLU A 166 -38.16 -47.09 -15.11
C GLU A 166 -37.41 -45.79 -15.42
N VAL A 167 -37.18 -45.50 -16.70
CA VAL A 167 -36.41 -44.31 -17.11
C VAL A 167 -37.32 -43.25 -17.75
N ALA A 168 -37.28 -42.03 -17.24
CA ALA A 168 -38.05 -40.88 -17.72
C ALA A 168 -37.14 -39.83 -18.37
N GLY A 169 -37.57 -39.31 -19.52
CA GLY A 169 -36.87 -38.24 -20.24
C GLY A 169 -37.41 -36.86 -19.91
N LEU A 170 -36.66 -36.04 -19.18
CA LEU A 170 -37.04 -34.67 -18.81
C LEU A 170 -36.54 -33.66 -19.83
N ALA A 171 -37.43 -32.81 -20.34
CA ALA A 171 -37.07 -31.67 -21.17
C ALA A 171 -36.81 -30.40 -20.34
N HIS A 172 -37.53 -30.23 -19.23
CA HIS A 172 -37.47 -29.04 -18.41
C HIS A 172 -37.54 -29.38 -16.91
N LEU A 173 -36.86 -28.57 -16.10
CA LEU A 173 -36.82 -28.71 -14.64
C LEU A 173 -38.20 -28.66 -13.95
N ARG A 174 -39.18 -27.96 -14.52
CA ARG A 174 -40.53 -27.81 -13.94
C ARG A 174 -41.26 -29.16 -13.81
N ASP A 175 -40.87 -30.11 -14.66
CA ASP A 175 -41.49 -31.43 -14.78
C ASP A 175 -40.92 -32.43 -13.75
N LEU A 176 -39.77 -32.13 -13.13
CA LEU A 176 -39.07 -33.02 -12.21
C LEU A 176 -39.87 -33.32 -10.94
N ALA A 177 -40.38 -32.29 -10.26
CA ALA A 177 -41.06 -32.47 -8.98
C ALA A 177 -42.41 -33.19 -9.11
N PRO A 178 -43.29 -32.83 -10.07
CA PRO A 178 -44.51 -33.57 -10.36
C PRO A 178 -44.25 -35.05 -10.69
N TRP A 179 -43.24 -35.35 -11.51
CA TRP A 179 -42.90 -36.72 -11.88
C TRP A 179 -42.43 -37.59 -10.71
N ILE A 180 -41.64 -37.02 -9.80
CA ILE A 180 -41.19 -37.77 -8.61
C ILE A 180 -42.40 -38.13 -7.73
N ARG A 181 -43.36 -37.21 -7.59
CA ARG A 181 -44.64 -37.40 -6.88
C ARG A 181 -45.64 -38.32 -7.57
N GLY A 182 -45.30 -38.86 -8.74
CA GLY A 182 -46.17 -39.73 -9.51
C GLY A 182 -47.36 -39.01 -10.17
N GLU A 183 -47.30 -37.69 -10.32
CA GLU A 183 -48.29 -36.93 -11.07
C GLU A 183 -48.13 -37.19 -12.58
N LEU A 184 -49.24 -37.19 -13.32
CA LEU A 184 -49.23 -37.26 -14.78
C LEU A 184 -48.73 -35.93 -15.34
N VAL A 185 -47.56 -35.95 -15.98
CA VAL A 185 -46.94 -34.77 -16.60
C VAL A 185 -46.98 -34.89 -18.12
N GLU A 186 -47.64 -33.94 -18.79
CA GLU A 186 -47.64 -33.87 -20.26
C GLU A 186 -46.22 -33.68 -20.80
N GLY A 187 -45.75 -34.61 -21.63
CA GLY A 187 -44.44 -34.54 -22.29
C GLY A 187 -43.31 -35.31 -21.60
N ILE A 188 -43.54 -35.91 -20.42
CA ILE A 188 -42.66 -36.97 -19.90
C ILE A 188 -43.19 -38.31 -20.41
N GLU A 189 -42.57 -38.81 -21.46
CA GLU A 189 -42.75 -40.21 -21.86
C GLU A 189 -41.76 -41.06 -21.06
N THR A 190 -42.25 -42.13 -20.42
CA THR A 190 -41.37 -43.24 -20.03
C THR A 190 -40.64 -43.67 -21.29
N CYS A 191 -39.31 -43.73 -21.23
CA CYS A 191 -38.48 -44.13 -22.36
C CYS A 191 -38.80 -45.60 -22.66
N GLU A 192 -39.81 -45.84 -23.50
CA GLU A 192 -40.16 -47.18 -23.90
C GLU A 192 -38.94 -47.82 -24.58
N PRO A 193 -38.74 -49.13 -24.37
CA PRO A 193 -37.85 -49.94 -25.18
C PRO A 193 -37.98 -49.58 -26.65
N ASP A 194 -36.94 -48.98 -27.24
CA ASP A 194 -36.97 -48.68 -28.67
C ASP A 194 -37.21 -49.99 -29.44
N GLN A 195 -38.39 -50.12 -30.05
CA GLN A 195 -38.77 -51.26 -30.88
C GLN A 195 -38.08 -51.23 -32.25
N ARG A 196 -37.25 -50.21 -32.55
CA ARG A 196 -36.43 -50.13 -33.76
C ARG A 196 -35.23 -51.09 -33.69
N GLY A 197 -35.55 -52.38 -33.62
CA GLY A 197 -34.77 -53.44 -34.25
C GLY A 197 -35.36 -53.82 -35.61
N GLY A 198 -36.00 -52.87 -36.32
CA GLY A 198 -36.39 -53.10 -37.70
C GLY A 198 -35.13 -53.34 -38.54
N PRO A 199 -35.14 -54.28 -39.50
CA PRO A 199 -33.97 -54.55 -40.33
C PRO A 199 -33.51 -53.23 -40.95
N LEU A 200 -32.28 -52.82 -40.65
CA LEU A 200 -31.61 -51.79 -41.44
C LEU A 200 -31.71 -52.27 -42.89
N SER A 201 -32.31 -51.45 -43.77
CA SER A 201 -32.27 -51.71 -45.21
C SER A 201 -30.83 -52.02 -45.56
N ALA A 202 -30.53 -53.27 -45.89
CA ALA A 202 -29.19 -53.70 -46.23
C ALA A 202 -28.73 -52.86 -47.42
N VAL A 203 -27.86 -51.89 -47.17
CA VAL A 203 -27.17 -51.19 -48.25
C VAL A 203 -26.30 -52.26 -48.91
N PRO A 204 -26.39 -52.47 -50.24
CA PRO A 204 -25.54 -53.45 -50.92
C PRO A 204 -24.10 -53.04 -50.68
N GLY A 205 -23.41 -53.84 -49.89
CA GLY A 205 -22.11 -53.55 -49.37
C GLY A 205 -21.55 -54.85 -48.82
N PRO A 206 -20.23 -54.96 -48.78
CA PRO A 206 -19.63 -56.22 -48.41
C PRO A 206 -19.83 -56.45 -46.89
N ASP A 207 -19.98 -57.72 -46.44
CA ASP A 207 -20.35 -58.08 -45.05
C ASP A 207 -19.17 -58.61 -44.22
N LEU A 208 -19.02 -58.19 -42.96
CA LEU A 208 -17.99 -58.68 -42.04
C LEU A 208 -18.06 -60.21 -41.84
N SER A 209 -19.20 -60.83 -42.12
CA SER A 209 -19.34 -62.29 -42.16
C SER A 209 -18.46 -62.97 -43.22
N GLU A 210 -18.07 -62.25 -44.28
CA GLU A 210 -17.21 -62.71 -45.37
C GLU A 210 -15.72 -62.75 -44.99
N VAL A 211 -15.34 -62.12 -43.87
CA VAL A 211 -13.97 -62.14 -43.34
C VAL A 211 -13.74 -63.47 -42.62
N CYS A 212 -13.01 -64.36 -43.29
CA CYS A 212 -12.58 -65.66 -42.77
C CYS A 212 -11.44 -65.51 -41.75
N GLY A 213 -11.65 -66.03 -40.53
CA GLY A 213 -10.74 -65.85 -39.40
C GLY A 213 -10.82 -64.43 -38.80
N GLN A 214 -10.11 -64.18 -37.70
CA GLN A 214 -10.11 -62.89 -36.99
C GLN A 214 -11.42 -62.54 -36.26
N GLU A 215 -12.01 -63.51 -35.54
CA GLU A 215 -13.26 -63.31 -34.78
C GLU A 215 -13.18 -62.15 -33.77
N GLU A 216 -12.05 -62.01 -33.07
CA GLU A 216 -11.83 -60.91 -32.13
C GLU A 216 -11.80 -59.54 -32.81
N ALA A 217 -11.19 -59.45 -34.00
CA ALA A 217 -11.11 -58.21 -34.75
C ALA A 217 -12.47 -57.82 -35.34
N ARG A 218 -13.22 -58.81 -35.87
CA ARG A 218 -14.61 -58.62 -36.32
C ARG A 218 -15.49 -58.14 -35.17
N ARG A 219 -15.37 -58.78 -34.01
CA ARG A 219 -16.14 -58.39 -32.82
C ARG A 219 -15.78 -56.97 -32.36
N GLY A 220 -14.50 -56.62 -32.39
CA GLY A 220 -14.03 -55.26 -32.11
C GLY A 220 -14.60 -54.22 -33.07
N LEU A 221 -14.66 -54.54 -34.36
CA LEU A 221 -15.28 -53.69 -35.40
C LEU A 221 -16.79 -53.55 -35.20
N GLU A 222 -17.51 -54.63 -34.90
CA GLU A 222 -18.94 -54.60 -34.60
C GLU A 222 -19.24 -53.74 -33.36
N ILE A 223 -18.44 -53.89 -32.29
CA ILE A 223 -18.58 -53.08 -31.07
C ILE A 223 -18.30 -51.61 -31.38
N ALA A 224 -17.26 -51.32 -32.15
CA ALA A 224 -16.93 -49.95 -32.54
C ALA A 224 -18.03 -49.32 -33.41
N ALA A 225 -18.57 -50.05 -34.39
CA ALA A 225 -19.65 -49.58 -35.25
C ALA A 225 -20.97 -49.39 -34.48
N ALA A 226 -21.36 -50.34 -33.64
CA ALA A 226 -22.57 -50.25 -32.82
C ALA A 226 -22.49 -49.13 -31.77
N GLY A 227 -21.29 -48.85 -31.25
CA GLY A 227 -21.02 -47.81 -30.26
C GLY A 227 -20.61 -46.45 -30.85
N GLY A 228 -20.41 -46.34 -32.17
CA GLY A 228 -19.87 -45.13 -32.81
C GLY A 228 -18.45 -44.77 -32.38
N HIS A 229 -17.63 -45.74 -32.00
CA HIS A 229 -16.27 -45.52 -31.50
C HIS A 229 -15.25 -45.32 -32.62
N HIS A 230 -14.23 -44.52 -32.34
CA HIS A 230 -13.09 -44.35 -33.23
C HIS A 230 -12.25 -45.63 -33.28
N LEU A 231 -11.82 -46.01 -34.49
CA LEU A 231 -11.02 -47.22 -34.73
C LEU A 231 -9.57 -46.84 -35.04
N TRP A 232 -8.62 -47.47 -34.34
CA TRP A 232 -7.19 -47.37 -34.62
C TRP A 232 -6.61 -48.75 -34.91
N LEU A 233 -6.03 -48.93 -36.11
CA LEU A 233 -5.46 -50.20 -36.55
C LEU A 233 -3.92 -50.09 -36.57
N SER A 234 -3.21 -50.91 -35.78
CA SER A 234 -1.75 -50.87 -35.65
C SER A 234 -1.06 -52.24 -35.81
N GLY A 235 -0.03 -52.33 -36.67
CA GLY A 235 0.87 -53.49 -36.79
C GLY A 235 1.50 -53.65 -38.19
N PRO A 236 2.26 -54.73 -38.42
CA PRO A 236 3.21 -54.83 -39.53
C PRO A 236 2.55 -54.80 -40.93
N PRO A 237 3.24 -54.34 -41.98
CA PRO A 237 2.71 -54.30 -43.34
C PRO A 237 2.21 -55.68 -43.78
N GLY A 238 1.05 -55.75 -44.44
CA GLY A 238 0.45 -57.01 -44.90
C GLY A 238 -0.33 -57.80 -43.83
N SER A 239 -0.39 -57.34 -42.58
CA SER A 239 -1.16 -57.98 -41.48
C SER A 239 -2.67 -57.66 -41.47
N GLY A 240 -3.25 -57.27 -42.61
CA GLY A 240 -4.68 -56.91 -42.71
C GLY A 240 -5.00 -55.45 -42.36
N LYS A 241 -4.05 -54.51 -42.55
CA LYS A 241 -4.25 -53.05 -42.42
C LYS A 241 -4.07 -52.40 -43.78
N PRO A 242 -4.99 -51.55 -44.24
CA PRO A 242 -6.24 -51.91 -44.90
C PRO A 242 -6.16 -51.77 -46.43
N ASP A 243 -6.61 -52.80 -47.14
CA ASP A 243 -7.18 -52.72 -48.51
C ASP A 243 -8.59 -53.37 -48.56
N PRO A 244 -8.87 -54.50 -47.88
CA PRO A 244 -10.22 -55.07 -47.87
C PRO A 244 -11.18 -54.39 -46.88
N VAL A 245 -10.69 -53.86 -45.75
CA VAL A 245 -11.54 -53.29 -44.67
C VAL A 245 -11.95 -51.84 -44.98
N SER A 246 -11.19 -51.13 -45.83
CA SER A 246 -11.46 -49.72 -46.20
C SER A 246 -12.78 -49.56 -46.96
N GLY A 247 -13.15 -50.55 -47.79
CA GLY A 247 -14.42 -50.57 -48.53
C GLY A 247 -15.67 -50.74 -47.65
N TYR A 248 -15.50 -51.24 -46.42
CA TYR A 248 -16.60 -51.54 -45.50
C TYR A 248 -16.90 -50.39 -44.52
N VAL A 249 -15.96 -49.47 -44.33
CA VAL A 249 -16.01 -48.41 -43.29
C VAL A 249 -16.37 -47.03 -43.86
N MET A 250 -16.40 -46.87 -45.19
CA MET A 250 -16.35 -45.57 -45.88
C MET A 250 -17.68 -44.82 -46.09
N THR A 251 -18.76 -45.12 -45.35
CA THR A 251 -20.05 -44.38 -45.50
C THR A 251 -20.49 -43.54 -44.30
N MET A 252 -19.67 -43.35 -43.27
CA MET A 252 -20.03 -42.47 -42.14
C MET A 252 -18.84 -41.64 -41.65
N THR A 253 -18.62 -40.44 -42.18
CA THR A 253 -17.96 -39.33 -41.43
C THR A 253 -18.06 -38.01 -42.22
N PRO A 254 -18.51 -36.90 -41.60
CA PRO A 254 -18.27 -35.56 -42.12
C PRO A 254 -16.88 -35.07 -41.71
N THR A 255 -16.29 -34.26 -42.58
CA THR A 255 -14.96 -33.67 -42.53
C THR A 255 -14.77 -32.79 -41.27
N GLN A 256 -13.66 -32.99 -40.55
CA GLN A 256 -13.20 -32.08 -39.47
C GLN A 256 -12.01 -31.27 -39.99
N GLU A 257 -12.08 -29.95 -39.86
CA GLU A 257 -10.96 -29.03 -40.07
C GLU A 257 -9.91 -29.20 -38.96
N GLN A 258 -8.63 -29.08 -39.31
CA GLN A 258 -7.52 -29.22 -38.37
C GLN A 258 -7.49 -28.06 -37.36
N PRO A 259 -7.27 -28.30 -36.06
CA PRO A 259 -7.19 -27.23 -35.07
C PRO A 259 -5.89 -26.43 -35.22
N GLN A 260 -6.04 -25.11 -35.36
CA GLN A 260 -4.93 -24.15 -35.39
C GLN A 260 -4.27 -24.08 -34.00
N GLN A 261 -2.94 -24.16 -33.96
CA GLN A 261 -2.16 -24.18 -32.71
C GLN A 261 -2.25 -22.82 -31.98
N VAL A 262 -2.74 -22.83 -30.74
CA VAL A 262 -3.02 -21.61 -29.94
C VAL A 262 -1.74 -21.03 -29.36
N ARG A 263 -1.48 -19.73 -29.58
CA ARG A 263 -0.28 -19.01 -29.11
C ARG A 263 -0.54 -18.29 -27.79
N ALA A 264 0.34 -18.46 -26.80
CA ALA A 264 0.20 -17.90 -25.45
C ALA A 264 1.40 -17.03 -25.05
N ALA A 265 1.15 -15.90 -24.39
CA ALA A 265 2.17 -15.10 -23.71
C ALA A 265 2.06 -15.22 -22.19
N ILE A 266 3.19 -15.19 -21.48
CA ILE A 266 3.23 -15.22 -20.01
C ILE A 266 3.61 -13.83 -19.47
N TYR A 267 2.94 -13.40 -18.39
CA TYR A 267 3.34 -12.22 -17.61
C TYR A 267 3.68 -12.59 -16.16
N CYS A 268 4.83 -12.13 -15.68
CA CYS A 268 5.30 -12.37 -14.30
C CYS A 268 5.77 -11.08 -13.62
N ARG A 269 5.51 -10.96 -12.30
CA ARG A 269 5.97 -9.82 -11.49
C ARG A 269 6.45 -10.20 -10.09
N ILE A 270 7.44 -9.47 -9.58
CA ILE A 270 7.92 -9.60 -8.18
C ILE A 270 6.99 -8.84 -7.22
N SER A 271 6.62 -9.44 -6.08
CA SER A 271 6.18 -8.69 -4.88
C SER A 271 7.27 -8.76 -3.82
N ARG A 272 7.72 -7.60 -3.31
CA ARG A 272 8.67 -7.41 -2.20
C ARG A 272 9.04 -8.71 -1.44
N ASP A 273 10.11 -9.36 -1.86
CA ASP A 273 10.84 -10.25 -0.95
C ASP A 273 11.87 -9.42 -0.21
N LYS A 274 11.79 -9.43 1.12
CA LYS A 274 12.81 -8.82 1.99
C LYS A 274 14.09 -9.67 2.06
N GLY A 275 14.07 -10.89 1.50
CA GLY A 275 15.15 -11.88 1.60
C GLY A 275 16.05 -12.01 0.38
N GLY A 276 15.77 -11.32 -0.73
CA GLY A 276 16.70 -11.25 -1.87
C GLY A 276 17.07 -12.60 -2.47
N GLU A 277 16.11 -13.33 -3.05
CA GLU A 277 16.41 -14.41 -4.00
C GLU A 277 15.41 -14.31 -5.17
N GLY A 278 15.88 -14.47 -6.40
CA GLY A 278 15.08 -14.41 -7.65
C GLY A 278 14.00 -15.49 -7.79
N LEU A 279 13.80 -16.32 -6.76
CA LEU A 279 12.96 -17.51 -6.73
C LEU A 279 11.45 -17.24 -6.91
N GLY A 280 11.00 -16.00 -6.73
CA GLY A 280 9.58 -15.65 -6.84
C GLY A 280 9.04 -15.59 -8.27
N VAL A 281 9.85 -15.19 -9.26
CA VAL A 281 9.42 -15.07 -10.67
C VAL A 281 9.56 -16.40 -11.39
N GLU A 282 10.66 -17.12 -11.16
CA GLU A 282 10.88 -18.44 -11.77
C GLU A 282 9.79 -19.43 -11.38
N ARG A 283 9.35 -19.46 -10.12
CA ARG A 283 8.21 -20.28 -9.68
C ARG A 283 6.90 -19.88 -10.34
N GLN A 284 6.66 -18.57 -10.50
CA GLN A 284 5.47 -18.07 -11.19
C GLN A 284 5.48 -18.45 -12.67
N GLU A 285 6.62 -18.27 -13.33
CA GLU A 285 6.80 -18.63 -14.74
C GLU A 285 6.64 -20.13 -14.95
N GLN A 286 7.29 -20.96 -14.13
CA GLN A 286 7.18 -22.42 -14.19
C GLN A 286 5.73 -22.88 -14.11
N ALA A 287 4.94 -22.32 -13.20
CA ALA A 287 3.54 -22.69 -13.09
C ALA A 287 2.67 -22.17 -14.24
N CYS A 288 2.98 -20.99 -14.79
CA CYS A 288 2.31 -20.50 -16.00
C CYS A 288 2.64 -21.37 -17.21
N ARG A 289 3.88 -21.87 -17.32
CA ARG A 289 4.29 -22.82 -18.36
C ARG A 289 3.59 -24.17 -18.20
N ALA A 290 3.52 -24.69 -16.97
CA ALA A 290 2.80 -25.93 -16.69
C ALA A 290 1.30 -25.82 -17.01
N LEU A 291 0.70 -24.65 -16.78
CA LEU A 291 -0.67 -24.35 -17.22
C LEU A 291 -0.76 -24.38 -18.75
N ALA A 292 0.12 -23.67 -19.46
CA ALA A 292 0.11 -23.65 -20.93
C ALA A 292 0.33 -25.06 -21.55
N GLU A 293 1.22 -25.86 -20.97
CA GLU A 293 1.50 -27.22 -21.41
C GLU A 293 0.30 -28.14 -21.23
N ARG A 294 -0.38 -28.06 -20.08
CA ARG A 294 -1.60 -28.84 -19.81
C ARG A 294 -2.73 -28.52 -20.79
N GLU A 295 -2.84 -27.26 -21.21
CA GLU A 295 -3.89 -26.79 -22.13
C GLU A 295 -3.46 -26.88 -23.61
N GLY A 296 -2.25 -27.37 -23.91
CA GLY A 296 -1.75 -27.54 -25.28
C GLY A 296 -1.40 -26.24 -26.00
N TRP A 297 -1.08 -25.16 -25.29
CA TRP A 297 -0.74 -23.87 -25.88
C TRP A 297 0.77 -23.71 -26.09
N THR A 298 1.14 -23.06 -27.19
CA THR A 298 2.55 -22.73 -27.46
C THR A 298 2.91 -21.39 -26.82
N VAL A 299 3.77 -21.43 -25.79
CA VAL A 299 4.28 -20.21 -25.15
C VAL A 299 5.29 -19.53 -26.07
N THR A 300 4.92 -18.40 -26.65
CA THR A 300 5.72 -17.63 -27.61
C THR A 300 6.66 -16.64 -26.93
N LYS A 301 6.23 -16.02 -25.82
CA LYS A 301 7.00 -14.97 -25.14
C LYS A 301 6.66 -14.84 -23.66
N VAL A 302 7.66 -14.47 -22.87
CA VAL A 302 7.52 -14.18 -21.44
C VAL A 302 7.89 -12.72 -21.18
N TYR A 303 7.00 -12.00 -20.49
CA TYR A 303 7.15 -10.62 -20.08
C TYR A 303 7.31 -10.57 -18.57
N ALA A 304 8.40 -9.97 -18.09
CA ALA A 304 8.68 -9.88 -16.66
C ALA A 304 9.03 -8.44 -16.25
N ASP A 305 8.49 -7.98 -15.12
CA ASP A 305 8.91 -6.73 -14.48
C ASP A 305 9.63 -7.03 -13.15
N ASN A 306 10.96 -6.88 -13.17
CA ASN A 306 11.80 -6.97 -11.99
C ASN A 306 11.92 -5.60 -11.34
N SER A 307 11.38 -5.49 -10.12
CA SER A 307 11.64 -4.40 -9.17
C SER A 307 11.14 -3.00 -9.54
N ILE A 308 9.93 -2.62 -9.09
CA ILE A 308 9.74 -1.35 -8.38
C ILE A 308 8.67 -1.52 -7.28
N SER A 309 8.88 -0.85 -6.14
CA SER A 309 7.90 -0.70 -5.06
C SER A 309 6.49 -0.36 -5.56
N ALA A 310 5.62 -1.37 -5.53
CA ALA A 310 4.20 -1.44 -5.15
C ALA A 310 3.26 -0.21 -5.11
N TYR A 311 3.74 1.03 -5.00
CA TYR A 311 2.93 2.23 -4.80
C TYR A 311 3.51 3.52 -5.44
N SER A 312 4.65 3.47 -6.13
CA SER A 312 5.37 4.69 -6.55
C SER A 312 5.11 5.17 -7.99
N GLY A 313 4.11 4.64 -8.70
CA GLY A 313 3.83 5.04 -10.08
C GLY A 313 4.98 4.75 -11.06
N ALA A 314 5.78 3.72 -10.76
CA ALA A 314 6.94 3.39 -11.58
C ALA A 314 6.55 2.82 -12.94
N LYS A 315 7.33 3.16 -13.96
CA LYS A 315 7.15 2.67 -15.33
C LYS A 315 7.35 1.15 -15.34
N ARG A 316 6.35 0.41 -15.81
CA ARG A 316 6.36 -1.05 -16.00
C ARG A 316 6.64 -1.36 -17.48
N PRO A 317 7.92 -1.45 -17.89
CA PRO A 317 8.26 -1.67 -19.29
C PRO A 317 7.77 -3.02 -19.80
N GLY A 318 7.87 -4.09 -19.01
CA GLY A 318 7.42 -5.43 -19.40
C GLY A 318 5.92 -5.50 -19.62
N TYR A 319 5.15 -4.87 -18.73
CA TYR A 319 3.69 -4.77 -18.87
C TYR A 319 3.26 -3.97 -20.11
N ARG A 320 3.94 -2.85 -20.41
CA ARG A 320 3.65 -2.08 -21.64
C ARG A 320 3.98 -2.87 -22.90
N SER A 321 5.12 -3.55 -22.92
CA SER A 321 5.48 -4.40 -24.06
C SER A 321 4.50 -5.57 -24.28
N LEU A 322 3.87 -6.06 -23.21
CA LEU A 322 2.77 -7.01 -23.32
C LEU A 322 1.53 -6.37 -23.97
N LEU A 323 1.09 -5.21 -23.47
CA LEU A 323 -0.07 -4.50 -24.03
C LEU A 323 0.13 -4.17 -25.51
N ASP A 324 1.31 -3.70 -25.89
CA ASP A 324 1.64 -3.39 -27.29
C ASP A 324 1.59 -4.65 -28.17
N ALA A 325 2.00 -5.81 -27.64
CA ALA A 325 1.95 -7.08 -28.39
C ALA A 325 0.54 -7.66 -28.48
N VAL A 326 -0.27 -7.47 -27.43
CA VAL A 326 -1.72 -7.78 -27.44
C VAL A 326 -2.42 -6.93 -28.50
N ALA A 327 -2.17 -5.63 -28.54
CA ALA A 327 -2.75 -4.73 -29.55
C ALA A 327 -2.34 -5.09 -30.99
N ARG A 328 -1.18 -5.73 -31.19
CA ARG A 328 -0.73 -6.24 -32.49
C ARG A 328 -1.24 -7.65 -32.85
N GLY A 329 -1.99 -8.30 -31.97
CA GLY A 329 -2.50 -9.67 -32.21
C GLY A 329 -1.42 -10.75 -32.28
N GLU A 330 -0.30 -10.54 -31.58
CA GLU A 330 0.81 -11.50 -31.56
C GLU A 330 0.45 -12.83 -30.86
N PHE A 331 -0.55 -12.83 -29.98
CA PHE A 331 -0.94 -13.97 -29.15
C PHE A 331 -2.46 -14.08 -29.01
N ASP A 332 -2.94 -15.30 -28.80
CA ASP A 332 -4.36 -15.61 -28.64
C ASP A 332 -4.74 -15.71 -27.15
N ARG A 333 -3.75 -15.94 -26.28
CA ARG A 333 -3.89 -16.11 -24.82
C ARG A 333 -2.84 -15.32 -24.03
N VAL A 334 -3.24 -14.76 -22.90
CA VAL A 334 -2.31 -14.26 -21.87
C VAL A 334 -2.43 -15.09 -20.61
N VAL A 335 -1.29 -15.52 -20.06
CA VAL A 335 -1.19 -16.35 -18.86
C VAL A 335 -0.47 -15.60 -17.76
N ALA A 336 -1.03 -15.58 -16.56
CA ALA A 336 -0.41 -14.99 -15.38
C ALA A 336 -0.61 -15.87 -14.14
N TRP A 337 0.16 -15.68 -13.08
CA TRP A 337 -0.02 -16.46 -11.85
C TRP A 337 -1.35 -16.16 -11.15
N ALA A 338 -1.71 -14.89 -11.04
CA ALA A 338 -2.95 -14.43 -10.41
C ALA A 338 -3.34 -13.04 -10.95
N PRO A 339 -4.60 -12.59 -10.78
CA PRO A 339 -5.05 -11.30 -11.27
C PRO A 339 -4.31 -10.11 -10.67
N ASP A 340 -4.06 -10.13 -9.36
CA ASP A 340 -3.24 -9.11 -8.71
C ASP A 340 -1.85 -9.06 -9.33
N ARG A 341 -1.33 -10.20 -9.82
CA ARG A 341 -0.04 -10.33 -10.50
C ARG A 341 -0.02 -9.74 -11.90
N LEU A 342 -1.18 -9.59 -12.53
CA LEU A 342 -1.33 -8.93 -13.83
C LEU A 342 -1.56 -7.42 -13.67
N HIS A 343 -2.55 -7.03 -12.87
CA HIS A 343 -2.94 -5.63 -12.65
C HIS A 343 -3.14 -5.33 -11.16
N ARG A 344 -2.56 -4.23 -10.68
CA ARG A 344 -2.70 -3.83 -9.27
C ARG A 344 -3.61 -2.61 -9.09
N ARG A 345 -3.71 -1.77 -10.12
CA ARG A 345 -4.51 -0.55 -10.12
C ARG A 345 -5.69 -0.70 -11.07
N PRO A 346 -6.88 -0.18 -10.72
CA PRO A 346 -8.02 -0.17 -11.63
C PRO A 346 -7.71 0.46 -13.00
N ILE A 347 -6.83 1.48 -13.03
CA ILE A 347 -6.39 2.11 -14.28
C ILE A 347 -5.64 1.13 -15.19
N GLU A 348 -4.73 0.32 -14.64
CA GLU A 348 -3.98 -0.68 -15.42
C GLU A 348 -4.91 -1.80 -15.92
N LEU A 349 -5.87 -2.21 -15.09
CA LEU A 349 -6.88 -3.19 -15.49
C LEU A 349 -7.73 -2.67 -16.65
N ASN A 350 -8.15 -1.40 -16.63
CA ASN A 350 -8.92 -0.81 -17.72
C ASN A 350 -8.08 -0.73 -19.00
N GLU A 351 -6.82 -0.27 -18.93
CA GLU A 351 -5.91 -0.27 -20.08
C GLU A 351 -5.75 -1.68 -20.71
N TYR A 352 -5.69 -2.71 -19.88
CA TYR A 352 -5.61 -4.10 -20.33
C TYR A 352 -6.93 -4.63 -20.92
N ILE A 353 -8.06 -4.28 -20.34
CA ILE A 353 -9.38 -4.61 -20.88
C ILE A 353 -9.55 -3.98 -22.26
N ASP A 354 -9.20 -2.70 -22.41
CA ASP A 354 -9.32 -1.98 -23.68
C ASP A 354 -8.41 -2.60 -24.76
N ALA A 355 -7.19 -3.00 -24.41
CA ALA A 355 -6.25 -3.66 -25.32
C ALA A 355 -6.71 -5.07 -25.74
N THR A 356 -7.34 -5.82 -24.84
CA THR A 356 -7.81 -7.19 -25.12
C THR A 356 -9.15 -7.22 -25.86
N GLU A 357 -10.03 -6.23 -25.63
CA GLU A 357 -11.34 -6.13 -26.29
C GLU A 357 -11.23 -5.96 -27.80
N GLN A 358 -10.23 -5.22 -28.28
CA GLN A 358 -10.05 -4.98 -29.72
C GLN A 358 -9.65 -6.23 -30.52
N VAL A 359 -9.05 -7.23 -29.86
CA VAL A 359 -8.38 -8.36 -30.52
C VAL A 359 -8.95 -9.72 -30.11
N GLY A 360 -9.72 -9.80 -29.01
CA GLY A 360 -10.37 -11.04 -28.55
C GLY A 360 -9.43 -11.99 -27.80
N VAL A 361 -8.41 -11.45 -27.13
CA VAL A 361 -7.44 -12.24 -26.36
C VAL A 361 -8.03 -12.67 -25.01
N SER A 362 -8.00 -13.97 -24.69
CA SER A 362 -8.48 -14.47 -23.40
C SER A 362 -7.37 -14.58 -22.36
N THR A 363 -7.72 -14.34 -21.09
CA THR A 363 -6.75 -14.24 -19.99
C THR A 363 -6.92 -15.40 -19.02
N HIS A 364 -5.83 -16.09 -18.72
CA HIS A 364 -5.80 -17.27 -17.86
C HIS A 364 -4.91 -17.04 -16.66
N THR A 365 -5.39 -17.41 -15.47
CA THR A 365 -4.60 -17.35 -14.25
C THR A 365 -4.45 -18.70 -13.57
N VAL A 366 -3.27 -18.96 -13.00
CA VAL A 366 -2.98 -20.21 -12.28
C VAL A 366 -3.87 -20.36 -11.04
N ASN A 367 -4.05 -19.28 -10.26
CA ASN A 367 -4.74 -19.34 -8.96
C ASN A 367 -6.23 -18.93 -8.99
N ALA A 368 -6.66 -18.11 -9.96
CA ALA A 368 -8.02 -17.55 -9.98
C ALA A 368 -8.85 -18.01 -11.19
N GLY A 369 -8.34 -18.96 -11.98
CA GLY A 369 -9.03 -19.54 -13.13
C GLY A 369 -8.98 -18.66 -14.38
N HIS A 370 -9.85 -19.00 -15.34
CA HIS A 370 -9.97 -18.35 -16.64
C HIS A 370 -10.90 -17.14 -16.59
N TRP A 371 -10.44 -16.01 -17.11
CA TRP A 371 -11.23 -14.80 -17.31
C TRP A 371 -11.35 -14.50 -18.80
N ASP A 372 -12.56 -14.65 -19.32
CA ASP A 372 -12.84 -14.30 -20.71
C ASP A 372 -13.19 -12.81 -20.83
N LEU A 373 -12.16 -11.98 -21.01
CA LEU A 373 -12.33 -10.53 -21.18
C LEU A 373 -12.96 -10.15 -22.54
N SER A 374 -13.12 -11.09 -23.47
CA SER A 374 -13.85 -10.84 -24.71
C SER A 374 -15.37 -10.67 -24.48
N THR A 375 -15.88 -11.17 -23.34
CA THR A 375 -17.30 -11.07 -22.96
C THR A 375 -17.56 -9.89 -22.01
N ALA A 376 -18.75 -9.27 -22.11
CA ALA A 376 -19.17 -8.21 -21.19
C ALA A 376 -19.19 -8.70 -19.72
N GLY A 377 -19.61 -9.96 -19.49
CA GLY A 377 -19.64 -10.58 -18.16
C GLY A 377 -18.25 -10.82 -17.56
N GLY A 378 -17.28 -11.24 -18.37
CA GLY A 378 -15.89 -11.39 -17.93
C GLY A 378 -15.23 -10.04 -17.62
N ARG A 379 -15.52 -9.00 -18.43
CA ARG A 379 -15.05 -7.62 -18.15
C ARG A 379 -15.62 -7.08 -16.83
N MET A 380 -16.92 -7.25 -16.60
CA MET A 380 -17.56 -6.85 -15.34
C MET A 380 -16.93 -7.59 -14.15
N SER A 381 -16.78 -8.92 -14.24
CA SER A 381 -16.19 -9.73 -13.17
C SER A 381 -14.76 -9.31 -12.85
N ALA A 382 -13.95 -9.05 -13.88
CA ALA A 382 -12.58 -8.58 -13.71
C ALA A 382 -12.52 -7.22 -13.02
N ARG A 383 -13.38 -6.26 -13.40
CA ARG A 383 -13.48 -4.93 -12.76
C ARG A 383 -13.87 -5.05 -11.29
N VAL A 384 -14.93 -5.81 -10.98
CA VAL A 384 -15.41 -6.02 -9.61
C VAL A 384 -14.33 -6.67 -8.74
N LEU A 385 -13.63 -7.69 -9.24
CA LEU A 385 -12.54 -8.35 -8.50
C LEU A 385 -11.32 -7.43 -8.34
N GLY A 386 -11.01 -6.61 -9.34
CA GLY A 386 -9.98 -5.57 -9.26
C GLY A 386 -10.28 -4.54 -8.17
N ASP A 387 -11.53 -4.08 -8.10
CA ASP A 387 -11.99 -3.12 -7.10
C ASP A 387 -12.03 -3.74 -5.69
N LEU A 388 -12.47 -5.00 -5.55
CA LEU A 388 -12.41 -5.75 -4.29
C LEU A 388 -10.98 -5.91 -3.78
N ALA A 389 -10.02 -6.22 -4.66
CA ALA A 389 -8.61 -6.34 -4.29
C ALA A 389 -8.00 -4.99 -3.86
N ALA A 390 -8.41 -3.90 -4.49
CA ALA A 390 -8.04 -2.53 -4.09
C ALA A 390 -8.63 -2.20 -2.71
N TYR A 391 -9.92 -2.46 -2.51
CA TYR A 391 -10.61 -2.28 -1.23
C TYR A 391 -9.96 -3.07 -0.09
N GLU A 392 -9.63 -4.35 -0.29
CA GLU A 392 -8.92 -5.14 0.72
C GLU A 392 -7.55 -4.54 1.09
N SER A 393 -6.84 -3.99 0.10
CA SER A 393 -5.54 -3.36 0.32
C SER A 393 -5.68 -2.07 1.13
N GLU A 394 -6.72 -1.29 0.86
CA GLU A 394 -7.08 -0.08 1.60
C GLU A 394 -7.46 -0.42 3.05
N LEU A 395 -8.33 -1.40 3.26
CA LEU A 395 -8.69 -1.89 4.60
C LEU A 395 -7.46 -2.41 5.38
N ARG A 396 -6.55 -3.13 4.73
CA ARG A 396 -5.29 -3.58 5.38
C ARG A 396 -4.45 -2.38 5.79
N ALA A 397 -4.35 -1.35 4.95
CA ALA A 397 -3.62 -0.13 5.28
C ALA A 397 -4.27 0.61 6.46
N GLU A 398 -5.59 0.74 6.47
CA GLU A 398 -6.36 1.32 7.59
C GLU A 398 -6.14 0.55 8.88
N ARG A 399 -6.25 -0.79 8.86
CA ARG A 399 -6.01 -1.65 10.03
C ARG A 399 -4.59 -1.50 10.57
N VAL A 400 -3.59 -1.43 9.69
CA VAL A 400 -2.19 -1.21 10.10
C VAL A 400 -2.01 0.17 10.73
N LEU A 401 -2.64 1.22 10.19
CA LEU A 401 -2.57 2.56 10.75
C LEU A 401 -3.31 2.65 12.10
N ALA A 402 -4.48 2.04 12.21
CA ALA A 402 -5.25 1.95 13.45
C ALA A 402 -4.48 1.20 14.54
N ALA A 403 -3.87 0.05 14.20
CA ALA A 403 -3.02 -0.70 15.11
C ALA A 403 -1.77 0.10 15.54
N GLN A 404 -1.15 0.85 14.61
CA GLN A 404 -0.04 1.73 14.95
C GLN A 404 -0.46 2.85 15.90
N LEU A 405 -1.60 3.50 15.65
CA LEU A 405 -2.14 4.55 16.50
C LEU A 405 -2.51 4.01 17.89
N GLN A 406 -3.15 2.83 17.95
CA GLN A 406 -3.48 2.15 19.20
C GLN A 406 -2.23 1.83 20.01
N ALA A 407 -1.18 1.29 19.37
CA ALA A 407 0.11 1.06 20.02
C ALA A 407 0.76 2.35 20.53
N ARG A 408 0.61 3.48 19.81
CA ARG A 408 1.10 4.77 20.30
C ARG A 408 0.28 5.29 21.48
N ARG A 409 -1.04 5.17 21.44
CA ARG A 409 -1.92 5.55 22.56
C ARG A 409 -1.66 4.70 23.82
N SER A 410 -1.18 3.47 23.66
CA SER A 410 -0.76 2.64 24.78
C SER A 410 0.67 2.92 25.26
N GLY A 411 1.35 3.96 24.79
CA GLY A 411 2.71 4.30 25.22
C GLY A 411 3.83 3.44 24.62
N LYS A 412 3.55 2.52 23.69
CA LYS A 412 4.56 1.57 23.19
C LYS A 412 5.60 2.24 22.29
N PRO A 413 6.87 1.78 22.33
CA PRO A 413 7.94 2.28 21.48
C PRO A 413 7.69 1.97 20.00
N ARG A 414 8.42 2.67 19.12
CA ARG A 414 8.27 2.49 17.67
C ARG A 414 9.04 1.25 17.22
N THR A 415 8.32 0.26 16.67
CA THR A 415 8.84 -1.05 16.24
C THR A 415 9.35 -1.09 14.79
N ASP A 416 9.71 0.05 14.19
CA ASP A 416 10.10 0.11 12.77
C ASP A 416 11.55 -0.34 12.48
N GLY A 417 12.23 -0.91 13.48
CA GLY A 417 13.58 -1.48 13.38
C GLY A 417 14.69 -0.46 13.13
N ARG A 418 14.39 0.85 13.19
CA ARG A 418 15.36 1.91 12.96
C ARG A 418 15.94 2.40 14.28
N ARG A 419 17.27 2.37 14.38
CA ARG A 419 18.03 2.96 15.50
C ARG A 419 17.58 4.39 15.75
N SER A 420 17.48 4.75 17.03
CA SER A 420 17.14 6.08 17.48
C SER A 420 18.29 6.59 18.34
N PHE A 421 18.78 7.81 18.07
CA PHE A 421 19.86 8.38 18.88
C PHE A 421 19.43 8.49 20.35
N GLY A 422 20.31 8.13 21.28
CA GLY A 422 20.07 8.01 22.72
C GLY A 422 19.49 6.65 23.16
N TYR A 423 19.12 5.76 22.23
CA TYR A 423 18.43 4.52 22.55
C TYR A 423 18.85 3.32 21.67
N HIS A 424 19.06 2.17 22.30
CA HIS A 424 19.08 0.87 21.64
C HIS A 424 17.68 0.26 21.64
N PHE A 425 17.34 -0.46 20.58
CA PHE A 425 16.06 -1.19 20.50
C PHE A 425 16.37 -2.69 20.60
N VAL A 426 16.04 -3.30 21.73
CA VAL A 426 16.32 -4.71 22.06
C VAL A 426 15.02 -5.35 22.53
N ASP A 427 14.66 -6.49 21.96
CA ASP A 427 13.49 -7.31 22.34
C ASP A 427 12.15 -6.57 22.49
N GLY A 428 11.96 -5.47 21.76
CA GLY A 428 10.72 -4.69 21.77
C GLY A 428 10.75 -3.45 22.65
N GLU A 429 11.85 -3.19 23.35
CA GLU A 429 11.99 -2.09 24.30
C GLU A 429 13.10 -1.10 23.89
N TYR A 430 12.96 0.16 24.32
CA TYR A 430 14.04 1.15 24.20
C TYR A 430 14.89 1.13 25.46
N ILE A 431 16.15 0.74 25.30
CA ILE A 431 17.18 0.78 26.34
C ILE A 431 18.02 2.04 26.11
N VAL A 432 18.28 2.82 27.16
CA VAL A 432 19.07 4.05 27.07
C VAL A 432 20.52 3.70 26.70
N ASP A 433 21.07 4.39 25.70
CA ASP A 433 22.51 4.40 25.43
C ASP A 433 23.15 5.49 26.29
N GLU A 434 23.78 5.12 27.40
CA GLU A 434 24.20 6.09 28.43
C GLU A 434 25.20 7.12 27.90
N ARG A 435 26.05 6.74 26.93
CA ARG A 435 27.01 7.66 26.32
C ARG A 435 26.31 8.72 25.47
N GLU A 436 25.33 8.32 24.67
CA GLU A 436 24.55 9.25 23.85
C GLU A 436 23.56 10.06 24.70
N ALA A 437 23.00 9.47 25.75
CA ALA A 437 22.08 10.12 26.67
C ALA A 437 22.77 11.23 27.48
N GLU A 438 23.96 10.97 28.03
CA GLU A 438 24.70 12.00 28.77
C GLU A 438 25.08 13.18 27.88
N ALA A 439 25.45 12.91 26.63
CA ALA A 439 25.72 13.97 25.66
C ALA A 439 24.48 14.81 25.33
N LEU A 440 23.29 14.23 25.34
CA LEU A 440 22.04 14.98 25.18
C LEU A 440 21.70 15.81 26.43
N ARG A 441 21.95 15.29 27.63
CA ARG A 441 21.77 16.03 28.90
C ARG A 441 22.70 17.24 28.96
N GLU A 442 23.97 17.04 28.63
CA GLU A 442 24.95 18.13 28.57
C GLU A 442 24.63 19.14 27.46
N ALA A 443 24.20 18.67 26.28
CA ALA A 443 23.76 19.54 25.21
C ALA A 443 22.56 20.42 25.63
N ALA A 444 21.58 19.86 26.33
CA ALA A 444 20.44 20.60 26.86
C ALA A 444 20.89 21.70 27.83
N ARG A 445 21.76 21.36 28.79
CA ARG A 445 22.33 22.29 29.77
C ARG A 445 23.05 23.46 29.09
N GLN A 446 23.91 23.18 28.11
CA GLN A 446 24.65 24.20 27.36
C GLN A 446 23.75 25.10 26.53
N ILE A 447 22.72 24.55 25.88
CA ILE A 447 21.76 25.33 25.08
C ILE A 447 20.98 26.29 25.98
N LEU A 448 20.53 25.84 27.15
CA LEU A 448 19.84 26.68 28.13
C LEU A 448 20.76 27.77 28.72
N ALA A 449 22.06 27.47 28.88
CA ALA A 449 23.08 28.44 29.27
C ALA A 449 23.49 29.42 28.15
N GLY A 450 22.87 29.35 26.96
CA GLY A 450 23.11 30.30 25.86
C GLY A 450 24.23 29.91 24.90
N VAL A 451 24.86 28.75 25.05
CA VAL A 451 25.87 28.24 24.12
C VAL A 451 25.23 27.95 22.75
N SER A 452 25.91 28.33 21.67
CA SER A 452 25.35 28.12 20.33
C SER A 452 25.28 26.64 19.97
N LEU A 453 24.18 26.22 19.32
CA LEU A 453 23.98 24.84 18.84
C LEU A 453 25.16 24.33 17.99
N ARG A 454 25.86 25.23 17.30
CA ARG A 454 27.05 24.91 16.51
C ARG A 454 28.23 24.50 17.39
N GLN A 455 28.50 25.22 18.48
CA GLN A 455 29.57 24.89 19.41
C GLN A 455 29.29 23.57 20.13
N VAL A 456 28.04 23.33 20.52
CA VAL A 456 27.62 22.06 21.14
C VAL A 456 27.85 20.89 20.17
N ALA A 457 27.40 21.01 18.92
CA ALA A 457 27.57 19.94 17.92
C ALA A 457 29.05 19.67 17.57
N LEU A 458 29.89 20.72 17.49
CA LEU A 458 31.34 20.56 17.28
C LEU A 458 31.99 19.80 18.43
N ARG A 459 31.67 20.14 19.67
CA ARG A 459 32.20 19.44 20.85
C ARG A 459 31.79 17.97 20.86
N MET A 460 30.51 17.67 20.60
CA MET A 460 30.04 16.29 20.47
C MET A 460 30.80 15.52 19.39
N ALA A 461 31.11 16.17 18.25
CA ALA A 461 31.89 15.55 17.20
C ALA A 461 33.35 15.29 17.62
N ASP A 462 33.97 16.24 18.35
CA ASP A 462 35.33 16.10 18.89
C ASP A 462 35.42 14.97 19.95
N GLU A 463 34.35 14.76 20.73
CA GLU A 463 34.19 13.65 21.68
C GLU A 463 33.85 12.30 20.99
N GLY A 464 33.83 12.28 19.65
CA GLY A 464 33.59 11.09 18.84
C GLY A 464 32.12 10.63 18.83
N ILE A 465 31.17 11.51 19.17
CA ILE A 465 29.74 11.21 19.12
C ILE A 465 29.22 11.39 17.69
N THR A 466 28.67 10.31 17.13
CA THR A 466 28.20 10.25 15.75
C THR A 466 26.69 10.15 15.67
N SER A 467 26.09 10.72 14.63
CA SER A 467 24.67 10.53 14.32
C SER A 467 24.31 9.05 14.13
N THR A 468 23.01 8.72 14.11
CA THR A 468 22.53 7.34 13.84
C THR A 468 23.04 6.68 12.55
N ARG A 469 23.63 7.45 11.62
CA ARG A 469 24.20 6.97 10.35
C ARG A 469 25.74 6.86 10.38
N GLY A 470 26.38 7.13 11.51
CA GLY A 470 27.84 7.11 11.67
C GLY A 470 28.55 8.39 11.23
N ASN A 471 27.83 9.41 10.74
CA ASN A 471 28.43 10.70 10.42
C ASN A 471 28.67 11.54 11.70
N PRO A 472 29.71 12.40 11.76
CA PRO A 472 29.92 13.33 12.86
C PRO A 472 28.67 14.16 13.17
N MET A 473 28.43 14.44 14.45
CA MET A 473 27.27 15.23 14.87
C MET A 473 27.34 16.64 14.27
N ASN A 474 26.26 17.07 13.60
CA ASN A 474 26.16 18.41 13.02
C ASN A 474 25.00 19.19 13.63
N PRO A 475 24.97 20.53 13.51
CA PRO A 475 23.99 21.36 14.23
C PRO A 475 22.54 21.05 13.85
N GLU A 476 22.27 20.70 12.59
CA GLU A 476 20.93 20.35 12.12
C GLU A 476 20.47 19.00 12.68
N SER A 477 21.34 18.01 12.68
CA SER A 477 21.07 16.68 13.25
C SER A 477 20.88 16.75 14.75
N LEU A 478 21.67 17.58 15.45
CA LEU A 478 21.52 17.80 16.89
C LEU A 478 20.18 18.49 17.19
N ARG A 479 19.79 19.52 16.41
CA ARG A 479 18.48 20.19 16.52
C ARG A 479 17.35 19.18 16.42
N ASP A 480 17.33 18.38 15.36
CA ASP A 480 16.25 17.41 15.09
C ASP A 480 16.19 16.32 16.16
N THR A 481 17.35 15.93 16.68
CA THR A 481 17.48 14.89 17.71
C THR A 481 16.96 15.39 19.05
N ILE A 482 17.46 16.52 19.56
CA ILE A 482 17.09 17.03 20.87
C ILE A 482 15.62 17.49 20.91
N LYS A 483 15.09 18.00 19.80
CA LYS A 483 13.67 18.38 19.67
C LYS A 483 12.72 17.18 19.47
N THR A 484 13.20 15.96 19.53
CA THR A 484 12.33 14.80 19.39
C THR A 484 11.62 14.51 20.73
N PRO A 485 10.26 14.49 20.80
CA PRO A 485 9.53 14.30 22.06
C PRO A 485 9.87 13.00 22.80
N ARG A 486 10.37 11.99 22.08
CA ARG A 486 10.85 10.72 22.65
C ARG A 486 11.90 10.92 23.75
N VAL A 487 12.80 11.89 23.57
CA VAL A 487 13.89 12.18 24.51
C VAL A 487 13.33 12.57 25.88
N ALA A 488 12.13 13.15 25.92
CA ALA A 488 11.39 13.52 27.12
C ALA A 488 10.36 12.46 27.58
N GLY A 489 10.41 11.25 27.03
CA GLY A 489 9.40 10.22 27.34
C GLY A 489 8.02 10.47 26.73
N LEU A 490 7.88 11.46 25.83
CA LEU A 490 6.58 11.81 25.23
C LEU A 490 6.33 11.03 23.94
N VAL A 491 5.10 10.55 23.78
CA VAL A 491 4.69 9.85 22.55
C VAL A 491 4.25 10.86 21.50
N SER A 492 4.76 10.70 20.28
CA SER A 492 4.36 11.53 19.14
C SER A 492 3.90 10.72 17.93
N TRP A 493 2.98 11.32 17.18
CA TRP A 493 2.40 10.81 15.95
C TRP A 493 2.56 11.83 14.82
N ASN A 494 2.87 11.34 13.62
CA ASN A 494 2.91 12.18 12.43
C ASN A 494 1.68 11.87 11.57
N PRO A 495 0.81 12.85 11.31
CA PRO A 495 -0.29 12.68 10.39
C PRO A 495 0.26 12.42 8.97
N ARG A 496 -0.54 11.71 8.18
CA ARG A 496 -0.28 11.47 6.76
C ARG A 496 -1.20 12.35 5.95
N ASP A 497 -0.72 12.82 4.80
CA ASP A 497 -1.56 13.52 3.83
C ASP A 497 -2.55 12.55 3.15
N ARG A 498 -3.45 13.10 2.32
CA ARG A 498 -4.43 12.32 1.53
C ARG A 498 -3.77 11.31 0.58
N LYS A 499 -2.48 11.45 0.28
CA LYS A 499 -1.69 10.54 -0.56
C LYS A 499 -0.87 9.54 0.28
N GLY A 500 -1.08 9.48 1.59
CA GLY A 500 -0.41 8.57 2.51
C GLY A 500 1.03 8.97 2.87
N LYS A 501 1.52 10.14 2.44
CA LYS A 501 2.86 10.65 2.74
C LYS A 501 2.89 11.24 4.15
N ARG A 502 3.90 10.89 4.94
CA ARG A 502 4.08 11.40 6.31
C ARG A 502 4.42 12.89 6.28
N LEU A 503 3.66 13.70 6.99
CA LEU A 503 3.93 15.12 7.20
C LEU A 503 4.93 15.26 8.35
N ARG A 504 6.23 15.24 8.02
CA ARG A 504 7.30 15.22 9.04
C ARG A 504 7.32 16.45 9.94
N HIS A 505 6.89 17.60 9.42
CA HIS A 505 6.85 18.87 10.14
C HIS A 505 5.58 19.05 10.98
N ASN A 506 4.55 18.20 10.80
CA ASN A 506 3.30 18.26 11.55
C ASN A 506 3.30 17.22 12.68
N ARG A 507 4.44 17.01 13.33
CA ARG A 507 4.54 16.06 14.43
C ARG A 507 3.63 16.53 15.57
N GLN A 508 2.68 15.69 15.96
CA GLN A 508 1.76 15.94 17.06
C GLN A 508 2.20 15.11 18.27
N ILE A 509 2.24 15.73 19.44
CA ILE A 509 2.41 15.04 20.71
C ILE A 509 1.03 14.50 21.12
N LEU A 510 0.98 13.29 21.66
CA LEU A 510 -0.25 12.70 22.19
C LEU A 510 -0.41 13.14 23.65
N ASP A 511 -1.34 14.04 23.91
CA ASP A 511 -1.60 14.55 25.25
C ASP A 511 -2.06 13.44 26.20
N GLY A 512 -1.54 13.45 27.43
CA GLY A 512 -1.88 12.46 28.47
C GLY A 512 -1.30 11.06 28.26
N VAL A 513 -0.42 10.84 27.27
CA VAL A 513 0.22 9.54 27.02
C VAL A 513 1.72 9.60 27.26
N THR A 514 2.19 8.88 28.28
CA THR A 514 3.61 8.68 28.55
C THR A 514 4.14 7.46 27.81
N GLY A 515 5.37 7.56 27.31
CA GLY A 515 6.08 6.45 26.70
C GLY A 515 6.51 5.42 27.74
N GLN A 516 6.46 4.15 27.38
CA GLN A 516 6.92 3.02 28.22
C GLN A 516 8.46 2.87 28.23
N TRP A 517 9.19 3.93 27.91
CA TRP A 517 10.65 3.93 27.87
C TRP A 517 11.19 5.02 28.79
N GLN A 518 12.41 4.83 29.27
CA GLN A 518 13.04 5.79 30.16
C GLN A 518 13.33 7.12 29.44
N PRO A 519 12.88 8.26 29.98
CA PRO A 519 13.23 9.58 29.42
C PRO A 519 14.71 9.90 29.66
N ILE A 520 15.34 10.58 28.70
CA ILE A 520 16.73 11.09 28.82
C ILE A 520 16.72 12.49 29.46
N LEU A 521 15.74 13.31 29.11
CA LEU A 521 15.47 14.63 29.66
C LEU A 521 14.10 14.62 30.35
N ASP A 522 13.91 15.40 31.40
CA ASP A 522 12.57 15.69 31.90
C ASP A 522 11.80 16.59 30.91
N VAL A 523 10.46 16.63 31.07
CA VAL A 523 9.57 17.32 30.13
C VAL A 523 9.79 18.82 30.13
N ASP A 524 10.12 19.42 31.28
CA ASP A 524 10.26 20.87 31.43
C ASP A 524 11.57 21.37 30.86
N THR A 525 12.68 20.68 31.14
CA THR A 525 13.97 20.91 30.49
C THR A 525 13.86 20.77 28.98
N TRP A 526 13.15 19.74 28.49
CA TRP A 526 12.96 19.55 27.06
C TRP A 526 12.14 20.67 26.41
N ARG A 527 11.06 21.12 27.05
CA ARG A 527 10.25 22.26 26.59
C ARG A 527 11.07 23.55 26.55
N ALA A 528 11.82 23.85 27.61
CA ALA A 528 12.69 25.02 27.68
C ALA A 528 13.74 25.03 26.55
N VAL A 529 14.34 23.87 26.25
CA VAL A 529 15.26 23.73 25.10
C VAL A 529 14.54 23.99 23.78
N CYS A 530 13.32 23.48 23.60
CA CYS A 530 12.54 23.72 22.38
C CYS A 530 12.24 25.21 22.19
N ASP A 531 11.84 25.91 23.25
CA ASP A 531 11.53 27.34 23.20
C ASP A 531 12.76 28.17 22.82
N VAL A 532 13.93 27.86 23.38
CA VAL A 532 15.20 28.51 23.02
C VAL A 532 15.58 28.29 21.55
N LEU A 533 15.25 27.12 21.00
CA LEU A 533 15.57 26.75 19.62
C LEU A 533 14.55 27.25 18.59
N ASP A 534 13.29 27.42 18.98
CA ASP A 534 12.18 27.87 18.12
C ASP A 534 11.96 29.38 18.14
N ASN A 535 12.67 30.12 19.00
CA ASN A 535 12.60 31.58 19.06
C ASN A 535 12.80 32.24 17.67
N PRO A 536 11.76 32.89 17.10
CA PRO A 536 11.79 33.51 15.77
C PRO A 536 12.82 34.63 15.62
N ALA A 537 13.22 35.29 16.71
CA ALA A 537 14.25 36.33 16.69
C ALA A 537 15.62 35.78 16.21
N LYS A 538 15.86 34.47 16.34
CA LYS A 538 17.05 33.80 15.77
C LYS A 538 16.86 33.39 14.30
N GLU A 539 15.62 33.30 13.78
CA GLU A 539 15.34 32.90 12.39
C GLU A 539 15.72 33.94 11.34
N MET A 540 15.84 35.22 11.70
CA MET A 540 16.34 36.26 10.78
C MET A 540 17.80 36.02 10.32
N ASN A 541 18.51 35.06 10.93
CA ASN A 541 19.84 34.61 10.52
C ASN A 541 19.84 33.42 9.54
N ARG A 542 18.68 32.99 8.99
CA ARG A 542 18.49 31.77 8.16
C ARG A 542 19.17 31.71 6.79
N ARG A 543 20.03 32.66 6.39
CA ARG A 543 20.92 32.45 5.25
C ARG A 543 22.30 32.08 5.76
N GLY A 544 22.49 30.77 5.93
CA GLY A 544 23.69 30.10 6.48
C GLY A 544 25.01 30.41 5.77
N ASN A 545 25.51 31.61 5.97
CA ASN A 545 26.94 31.91 5.93
C ASN A 545 27.29 32.52 7.28
N LYS A 546 28.23 31.90 8.02
CA LYS A 546 28.94 32.59 9.10
C LYS A 546 29.44 33.91 8.50
N ASN A 547 29.11 35.05 9.08
CA ASN A 547 29.64 36.32 8.60
C ASN A 547 31.16 36.24 8.75
N LYS A 548 31.89 36.17 7.65
CA LYS A 548 33.37 36.02 7.66
C LYS A 548 34.09 37.36 7.82
N HIS A 549 33.35 38.46 7.80
CA HIS A 549 33.87 39.80 7.57
C HIS A 549 33.13 40.83 8.41
N LEU A 550 33.85 41.84 8.93
CA LEU A 550 33.35 42.84 9.87
C LEU A 550 32.18 43.65 9.30
N GLY A 551 32.32 44.19 8.09
CA GLY A 551 31.33 45.08 7.46
C GLY A 551 30.17 44.41 6.73
N SER A 552 30.16 43.08 6.59
CA SER A 552 29.17 42.37 5.76
C SER A 552 27.74 42.62 6.27
N GLY A 553 26.91 43.29 5.47
CA GLY A 553 25.54 43.65 5.84
C GLY A 553 25.41 44.72 6.94
N ILE A 554 26.51 45.37 7.33
CA ILE A 554 26.55 46.51 8.26
C ILE A 554 26.78 47.79 7.46
N TYR A 555 27.75 47.79 6.54
CA TYR A 555 28.04 48.97 5.72
C TYR A 555 26.93 49.19 4.69
N ARG A 556 26.48 50.45 4.59
CA ARG A 556 25.47 50.89 3.63
C ARG A 556 26.11 51.69 2.51
N CYS A 557 25.51 51.63 1.34
CA CYS A 557 25.81 52.56 0.26
C CYS A 557 24.99 53.83 0.47
N GLU A 558 25.43 54.96 -0.06
CA GLU A 558 24.66 56.22 -0.13
C GLU A 558 23.23 56.04 -0.69
N CYS A 559 22.97 55.02 -1.53
CA CYS A 559 21.63 54.71 -2.03
C CYS A 559 20.72 53.98 -1.03
N GLY A 560 21.17 53.77 0.21
CA GLY A 560 20.45 53.10 1.29
C GLY A 560 20.60 51.57 1.32
N ASP A 561 21.04 50.96 0.22
CA ASP A 561 21.23 49.50 0.12
C ASP A 561 22.46 49.00 0.88
N SER A 562 22.39 47.77 1.38
CA SER A 562 23.51 47.09 2.05
C SER A 562 24.63 46.70 1.07
N LEU A 563 25.88 46.83 1.50
CA LEU A 563 27.03 46.36 0.75
C LEU A 563 27.23 44.85 0.92
N GLN A 564 27.59 44.18 -0.18
CA GLN A 564 27.96 42.77 -0.25
C GLN A 564 29.44 42.60 -0.58
N ILE A 565 30.03 41.51 -0.15
CA ILE A 565 31.45 41.24 -0.37
C ILE A 565 31.66 40.49 -1.68
N LYS A 566 32.66 40.93 -2.45
CA LYS A 566 33.16 40.25 -3.64
C LYS A 566 34.68 40.16 -3.61
N TYR A 567 35.21 39.10 -4.19
CA TYR A 567 36.65 38.90 -4.37
C TYR A 567 37.03 39.23 -5.81
N LYS A 568 38.15 39.93 -5.99
CA LYS A 568 38.76 40.19 -7.29
C LYS A 568 40.19 39.66 -7.27
N THR A 569 40.50 38.74 -8.19
CA THR A 569 41.86 38.23 -8.38
C THR A 569 42.71 39.31 -9.06
N ARG A 570 43.88 39.59 -8.47
CA ARG A 570 44.90 40.50 -9.01
C ARG A 570 45.78 39.76 -10.02
N ALA A 571 46.55 40.50 -10.81
CA ALA A 571 47.44 39.94 -11.83
C ALA A 571 48.55 39.04 -11.25
N ASP A 572 48.86 39.21 -9.97
CA ASP A 572 49.82 38.41 -9.18
C ASP A 572 49.21 37.11 -8.60
N GLY A 573 47.95 36.80 -8.92
CA GLY A 573 47.23 35.62 -8.41
C GLY A 573 46.63 35.79 -7.01
N THR A 574 46.87 36.91 -6.33
CA THR A 574 46.30 37.18 -4.99
C THR A 574 44.85 37.64 -5.10
N GLN A 575 44.00 37.26 -4.14
CA GLN A 575 42.61 37.71 -4.10
C GLN A 575 42.49 38.97 -3.22
N CYS A 576 41.92 40.05 -3.76
CA CYS A 576 41.56 41.21 -2.97
C CYS A 576 40.05 41.25 -2.69
N ARG A 577 39.72 41.51 -1.43
CA ARG A 577 38.35 41.64 -0.94
C ARG A 577 37.82 43.05 -1.20
N ARG A 578 36.57 43.17 -1.65
CA ARG A 578 35.89 44.47 -1.84
C ARG A 578 34.46 44.43 -1.34
N TYR A 579 34.00 45.52 -0.73
CA TYR A 579 32.58 45.77 -0.50
C TYR A 579 31.99 46.44 -1.73
N THR A 580 30.90 45.88 -2.24
CA THR A 580 30.21 46.33 -3.45
C THR A 580 28.74 46.50 -3.17
N CYS A 581 28.11 47.54 -3.70
CA CYS A 581 26.66 47.70 -3.54
C CYS A 581 25.90 46.53 -4.18
N ARG A 582 24.76 46.15 -3.60
CA ARG A 582 23.87 45.12 -4.18
C ARG A 582 23.19 45.61 -5.45
N ARG A 583 22.92 46.91 -5.55
CA ARG A 583 22.31 47.55 -6.70
C ARG A 583 23.33 47.73 -7.83
N ARG A 584 22.93 47.37 -9.05
CA ARG A 584 23.80 47.31 -10.25
C ARG A 584 23.61 48.47 -11.23
N GLU A 585 22.63 49.34 -11.02
CA GLU A 585 22.31 50.45 -11.93
C GLU A 585 22.82 51.77 -11.37
N PRO A 586 23.99 52.27 -11.79
CA PRO A 586 24.53 53.51 -11.24
C PRO A 586 23.55 54.68 -11.45
N LEU A 587 23.34 55.49 -10.41
CA LEU A 587 22.54 56.73 -10.47
C LEU A 587 23.12 57.74 -11.48
N HIS A 588 24.41 57.62 -11.81
CA HIS A 588 25.11 58.41 -12.83
C HIS A 588 25.99 57.48 -13.69
N ALA A 589 25.66 57.30 -14.97
CA ALA A 589 26.27 56.33 -15.89
C ALA A 589 27.60 56.86 -16.52
N PRO A 590 28.48 56.01 -17.13
CA PRO A 590 28.14 54.88 -18.00
C PRO A 590 28.64 53.49 -17.57
N ALA A 591 27.82 52.50 -17.93
CA ALA A 591 28.13 51.13 -18.31
C ALA A 591 29.04 50.27 -17.39
N SER A 592 28.38 49.35 -16.66
CA SER A 592 28.95 48.20 -15.93
C SER A 592 29.68 48.50 -14.60
N GLY A 593 28.95 48.92 -13.58
CA GLY A 593 29.50 49.11 -12.23
C GLY A 593 28.48 48.95 -11.11
N PHE A 594 28.94 48.62 -9.90
CA PHE A 594 28.14 48.76 -8.67
C PHE A 594 28.08 50.25 -8.29
N HIS A 595 27.02 50.71 -7.62
CA HIS A 595 26.92 52.12 -7.15
C HIS A 595 28.16 52.58 -6.38
N SER A 596 28.65 51.72 -5.47
CA SER A 596 29.89 51.96 -4.74
C SER A 596 30.66 50.66 -4.63
N SER A 597 31.99 50.77 -4.76
CA SER A 597 32.95 49.69 -4.54
C SER A 597 34.17 50.22 -3.81
N ILE A 598 34.55 49.57 -2.71
CA ILE A 598 35.68 49.98 -1.87
C ILE A 598 36.51 48.75 -1.45
N HIS A 599 37.81 48.93 -1.24
CA HIS A 599 38.71 47.85 -0.81
C HIS A 599 38.38 47.46 0.63
N GLY A 600 38.18 46.15 0.86
CA GLY A 600 37.60 45.61 2.08
C GLY A 600 38.52 45.73 3.30
N ASP A 601 39.83 45.56 3.11
CA ASP A 601 40.78 45.54 4.22
C ASP A 601 41.03 46.97 4.71
N ASN A 602 41.23 47.92 3.78
CA ASN A 602 41.39 49.33 4.10
C ASN A 602 40.17 49.94 4.80
N VAL A 603 38.95 49.60 4.34
CA VAL A 603 37.73 50.14 4.98
C VAL A 603 37.48 49.52 6.34
N ASP A 604 37.71 48.21 6.52
CA ASP A 604 37.55 47.56 7.82
C ASP A 604 38.57 48.11 8.84
N GLU A 605 39.82 48.32 8.44
CA GLU A 605 40.86 48.94 9.30
C GLU A 605 40.49 50.37 9.71
N THR A 606 40.02 51.18 8.76
CA THR A 606 39.55 52.56 9.02
C THR A 606 38.38 52.57 10.00
N VAL A 607 37.40 51.68 9.80
CA VAL A 607 36.22 51.56 10.68
C VAL A 607 36.62 51.11 12.09
N VAL A 608 37.51 50.13 12.20
CA VAL A 608 38.01 49.64 13.49
C VAL A 608 38.68 50.76 14.25
N GLU A 609 39.59 51.50 13.62
CA GLU A 609 40.34 52.56 14.32
C GLU A 609 39.44 53.70 14.79
N VAL A 610 38.51 54.16 13.94
CA VAL A 610 37.55 55.21 14.30
C VAL A 610 36.62 54.77 15.45
N VAL A 611 36.20 53.50 15.47
CA VAL A 611 35.34 52.96 16.53
C VAL A 611 36.09 52.76 17.84
N LEU A 612 37.35 52.31 17.79
CA LEU A 612 38.19 52.20 18.98
C LEU A 612 38.43 53.58 19.62
N GLN A 613 38.77 54.59 18.81
CA GLN A 613 38.92 55.97 19.29
C GLN A 613 37.65 56.50 19.94
N ARG A 614 36.47 56.18 19.38
CA ARG A 614 35.18 56.60 19.94
C ARG A 614 34.84 55.87 21.25
N LEU A 615 35.20 54.60 21.38
CA LEU A 615 35.03 53.82 22.62
C LEU A 615 36.01 54.23 23.74
N GLU A 616 37.14 54.84 23.40
CA GLU A 616 38.11 55.38 24.35
C GLU A 616 37.67 56.73 24.96
N GLN A 617 36.67 57.41 24.37
CA GLN A 617 36.16 58.69 24.87
C GLN A 617 35.28 58.53 26.12
N THR A 618 35.42 59.47 27.04
CA THR A 618 34.80 59.45 28.39
C THR A 618 33.28 59.65 28.38
N ASP A 619 32.74 60.33 27.36
CA ASP A 619 31.30 60.58 27.19
C ASP A 619 30.52 59.28 26.90
N ILE A 620 31.08 58.41 26.06
CA ILE A 620 30.51 57.09 25.76
C ILE A 620 30.65 56.15 26.94
N ARG A 621 31.77 56.15 27.67
CA ARG A 621 31.91 55.35 28.89
C ARG A 621 30.84 55.71 29.95
N ALA A 622 30.44 56.97 30.05
CA ALA A 622 29.35 57.40 30.93
C ALA A 622 27.96 56.92 30.43
N HIS A 623 27.72 56.95 29.12
CA HIS A 623 26.49 56.40 28.52
C HIS A 623 26.40 54.87 28.65
N LEU A 624 27.54 54.17 28.59
CA LEU A 624 27.66 52.74 28.83
C LEU A 624 27.37 52.37 30.30
N ALA A 625 27.84 53.18 31.26
CA ALA A 625 27.57 52.99 32.69
C ALA A 625 26.09 53.19 33.08
N LEU A 626 25.31 54.00 32.36
CA LEU A 626 23.85 54.10 32.56
C LEU A 626 23.09 52.83 32.12
N THR A 627 23.71 51.98 31.30
CA THR A 627 23.10 50.76 30.79
C THR A 627 23.21 49.60 31.79
N SER A 628 24.18 49.65 32.73
CA SER A 628 24.35 48.63 33.78
C SER A 628 23.19 48.62 34.80
N GLY A 629 22.55 49.77 35.07
CA GLY A 629 21.37 49.84 35.95
C GLY A 629 20.15 49.06 35.45
N ARG A 630 20.07 48.77 34.14
CA ARG A 630 19.04 47.89 33.57
C ARG A 630 19.31 46.40 33.84
N VAL A 631 20.57 46.01 34.06
CA VAL A 631 20.97 44.63 34.35
C VAL A 631 20.49 44.21 35.74
N ASP A 632 20.64 45.09 36.73
CA ASP A 632 20.14 44.87 38.10
C ASP A 632 18.61 44.73 38.15
N GLU A 633 17.90 45.52 37.35
CA GLU A 633 16.43 45.49 37.28
C GLU A 633 15.94 44.22 36.58
N VAL A 634 16.60 43.78 35.50
CA VAL A 634 16.33 42.50 34.84
C VAL A 634 16.57 41.32 35.80
N SER A 635 17.65 41.35 36.60
CA SER A 635 17.91 40.32 37.61
C SER A 635 16.81 40.27 38.67
N ARG A 636 16.41 41.44 39.22
CA ARG A 636 15.33 41.53 40.22
C ARG A 636 13.98 41.02 39.69
N LEU A 637 13.62 41.36 38.46
CA LEU A 637 12.37 40.91 37.85
C LEU A 637 12.41 39.41 37.54
N THR A 638 13.58 38.87 37.17
CA THR A 638 13.77 37.43 36.97
C THR A 638 13.61 36.66 38.28
N ASP A 639 14.19 37.14 39.38
CA ASP A 639 14.05 36.53 40.71
C ASP A 639 12.59 36.59 41.19
N LYS A 640 11.92 37.72 40.98
CA LYS A 640 10.51 37.90 41.35
C LYS A 640 9.60 36.98 40.53
N ARG A 641 9.88 36.79 39.25
CA ARG A 641 9.17 35.84 38.38
C ARG A 641 9.33 34.41 38.90
N ALA A 642 10.54 34.02 39.28
CA ALA A 642 10.80 32.69 39.84
C ALA A 642 10.00 32.46 41.13
N GLN A 643 9.95 33.44 42.03
CA GLN A 643 9.17 33.36 43.27
C GLN A 643 7.66 33.24 43.04
N VAL A 644 7.10 33.99 42.08
CA VAL A 644 5.66 33.91 41.77
C VAL A 644 5.32 32.57 41.11
N ARG A 645 6.21 32.05 40.27
CA ARG A 645 6.01 30.73 39.64
C ARG A 645 6.07 29.59 40.65
N GLN A 646 6.98 29.66 41.62
CA GLN A 646 7.05 28.70 42.73
C GLN A 646 5.71 28.61 43.49
N ARG A 647 4.96 29.71 43.62
CA ARG A 647 3.62 29.67 44.25
C ARG A 647 2.60 28.88 43.45
N LEU A 648 2.75 28.81 42.12
CA LEU A 648 1.88 28.00 41.27
C LEU A 648 2.19 26.51 41.48
N ASP A 649 3.47 26.17 41.55
CA ASP A 649 3.94 24.81 41.84
C ASP A 649 3.48 24.36 43.25
N ASP A 650 3.58 25.23 44.26
CA ASP A 650 3.08 24.95 45.62
C ASP A 650 1.56 24.77 45.65
N LEU A 651 0.80 25.47 44.79
CA LEU A 651 -0.65 25.28 44.67
C LEU A 651 -0.99 23.94 44.00
N ASP A 652 -0.24 23.55 42.97
CA ASP A 652 -0.39 22.25 42.30
C ASP A 652 -0.13 21.09 43.27
N ASP A 653 0.93 21.20 44.08
CA ASP A 653 1.26 20.23 45.12
C ASP A 653 0.15 20.13 46.18
N GLN A 654 -0.46 21.25 46.59
CA GLN A 654 -1.58 21.23 47.53
C GLN A 654 -2.85 20.60 46.96
N VAL A 655 -3.11 20.70 45.65
CA VAL A 655 -4.19 19.96 44.98
C VAL A 655 -3.88 18.48 44.98
N ALA A 656 -2.64 18.10 44.64
CA ALA A 656 -2.20 16.71 44.60
C ALA A 656 -2.29 16.02 45.97
N LEU A 657 -2.01 16.77 47.05
CA LEU A 657 -2.14 16.33 48.44
C LEU A 657 -3.58 16.41 48.98
N GLY A 658 -4.53 16.91 48.19
CA GLY A 658 -5.94 17.07 48.59
C GLY A 658 -6.18 18.15 49.64
N ALA A 659 -5.18 18.99 49.93
CA ALA A 659 -5.26 20.07 50.92
C ALA A 659 -6.12 21.24 50.45
N ILE A 660 -6.26 21.43 49.13
CA ILE A 660 -7.16 22.42 48.53
C ILE A 660 -8.12 21.78 47.52
N THR A 661 -9.33 22.32 47.46
CA THR A 661 -10.35 21.84 46.53
C THR A 661 -10.10 22.36 45.11
N PRO A 662 -10.48 21.61 44.06
CA PRO A 662 -10.39 22.07 42.67
C PRO A 662 -11.09 23.42 42.42
N ALA A 663 -12.18 23.70 43.15
CA ALA A 663 -12.89 24.98 43.07
C ALA A 663 -12.11 26.14 43.72
N ALA A 664 -11.29 25.87 44.75
CA ALA A 664 -10.40 26.86 45.34
C ALA A 664 -9.20 27.13 44.44
N TYR A 665 -8.61 26.08 43.86
CA TYR A 665 -7.51 26.19 42.89
C TYR A 665 -7.91 27.03 41.67
N ALA A 666 -9.07 26.74 41.07
CA ALA A 666 -9.59 27.46 39.91
C ALA A 666 -9.85 28.97 40.16
N ARG A 667 -9.92 29.42 41.42
CA ARG A 667 -10.07 30.84 41.77
C ARG A 667 -8.73 31.57 41.95
N VAL A 668 -7.67 30.85 42.30
CA VAL A 668 -6.37 31.43 42.70
C VAL A 668 -5.33 31.27 41.60
N ALA A 669 -5.24 30.10 40.96
CA ALA A 669 -4.25 29.83 39.92
C ALA A 669 -4.26 30.87 38.77
N PRO A 670 -5.42 31.28 38.21
CA PRO A 670 -5.43 32.28 37.14
C PRO A 670 -4.86 33.65 37.55
N LYS A 671 -4.96 34.02 38.84
CA LYS A 671 -4.41 35.29 39.35
C LYS A 671 -2.88 35.24 39.45
N VAL A 672 -2.33 34.08 39.79
CA VAL A 672 -0.88 33.86 39.87
C VAL A 672 -0.30 33.76 38.45
N GLU A 673 -0.98 33.06 37.55
CA GLU A 673 -0.63 33.01 36.12
C GLU A 673 -0.61 34.41 35.47
N GLN A 674 -1.60 35.25 35.79
CA GLN A 674 -1.61 36.64 35.33
C GLN A 674 -0.39 37.43 35.82
N GLN A 675 0.03 37.25 37.07
CA GLN A 675 1.24 37.91 37.61
C GLN A 675 2.51 37.45 36.90
N VAL A 676 2.61 36.17 36.53
CA VAL A 676 3.73 35.65 35.73
C VAL A 676 3.74 36.28 34.34
N ALA A 677 2.58 36.38 33.69
CA ALA A 677 2.45 36.99 32.38
C ALA A 677 2.82 38.48 32.37
N GLU A 678 2.46 39.23 33.42
CA GLU A 678 2.84 40.64 33.59
C GLU A 678 4.37 40.81 33.78
N LEU A 679 5.01 39.92 34.55
CA LEU A 679 6.47 39.94 34.73
C LEU A 679 7.21 39.52 33.45
N ASP A 680 6.69 38.56 32.69
CA ASP A 680 7.24 38.17 31.38
C ASP A 680 7.15 39.32 30.37
N ALA A 681 6.07 40.10 30.39
CA ALA A 681 5.93 41.30 29.56
C ALA A 681 6.95 42.38 29.92
N GLN A 682 7.18 42.63 31.22
CA GLN A 682 8.19 43.60 31.70
C GLN A 682 9.62 43.17 31.32
N LEU A 683 9.94 41.89 31.45
CA LEU A 683 11.24 41.34 31.02
C LEU A 683 11.43 41.43 29.50
N ALA A 684 10.37 41.19 28.72
CA ALA A 684 10.41 41.33 27.27
C ALA A 684 10.60 42.79 26.82
N GLU A 685 10.01 43.74 27.54
CA GLU A 685 10.19 45.18 27.32
C GLU A 685 11.63 45.63 27.60
N LEU A 686 12.26 45.08 28.63
CA LEU A 686 13.66 45.39 29.01
C LEU A 686 14.70 44.69 28.11
N ALA A 687 14.34 43.61 27.40
CA ALA A 687 15.26 42.81 26.57
C ALA A 687 15.61 43.41 25.19
N GLY A 688 15.21 44.66 24.90
CA GLY A 688 15.49 45.33 23.62
C GLY A 688 16.98 45.66 23.40
N HIS A 689 17.58 45.07 22.36
CA HIS A 689 18.81 45.39 21.58
C HIS A 689 20.13 45.90 22.23
N ASP A 690 20.19 46.26 23.52
CA ASP A 690 21.33 47.03 24.08
C ASP A 690 22.31 46.23 24.96
N ASN A 691 22.16 44.91 25.10
CA ASN A 691 23.05 44.10 25.95
C ASN A 691 24.42 43.74 25.35
N ALA A 692 24.72 44.13 24.10
CA ALA A 692 26.01 43.84 23.47
C ALA A 692 27.17 44.69 24.04
N LEU A 693 26.84 45.79 24.71
CA LEU A 693 27.78 46.78 25.23
C LEU A 693 28.12 46.59 26.72
N ALA A 694 27.41 45.70 27.42
CA ALA A 694 27.64 45.43 28.85
C ALA A 694 29.09 45.02 29.20
N PRO A 695 29.78 44.16 28.42
CA PRO A 695 31.18 43.79 28.73
C PRO A 695 32.18 44.95 28.56
N LEU A 696 31.83 45.99 27.80
CA LEU A 696 32.70 47.15 27.54
C LEU A 696 32.67 48.18 28.67
N ALA A 697 31.62 48.20 29.49
CA ALA A 697 31.47 49.16 30.60
C ALA A 697 32.46 48.93 31.75
N GLU A 698 32.91 47.68 31.94
CA GLU A 698 33.81 47.25 33.03
C GLU A 698 35.26 47.03 32.57
N THR A 699 35.58 47.31 31.30
CA THR A 699 36.90 47.05 30.72
C THR A 699 37.81 48.27 30.83
N ASP A 700 39.00 48.10 31.41
CA ASP A 700 40.02 49.16 31.49
C ASP A 700 40.68 49.44 30.12
N ASP A 701 41.04 48.39 29.37
CA ASP A 701 41.67 48.47 28.04
C ASP A 701 40.76 47.96 26.90
N VAL A 702 40.16 48.91 26.18
CA VAL A 702 39.22 48.65 25.07
C VAL A 702 39.92 48.00 23.87
N ARG A 703 41.19 48.34 23.60
CA ARG A 703 41.93 47.81 22.44
C ARG A 703 42.30 46.36 22.66
N GLN A 704 42.76 46.01 23.86
CA GLN A 704 43.02 44.62 24.24
C GLN A 704 41.74 43.78 24.19
N TRP A 705 40.64 44.31 24.70
CA TRP A 705 39.33 43.64 24.63
C TRP A 705 38.88 43.42 23.19
N TRP A 706 38.97 44.45 22.33
CA TRP A 706 38.58 44.35 20.93
C TRP A 706 39.40 43.29 20.20
N ALA A 707 40.70 43.19 20.47
CA ALA A 707 41.57 42.16 19.90
C ALA A 707 41.17 40.73 20.31
N GLY A 708 40.68 40.54 21.54
CA GLY A 708 40.20 39.25 22.07
C GLY A 708 38.74 38.91 21.73
N ALA A 709 37.90 39.90 21.42
CA ALA A 709 36.49 39.72 21.12
C ALA A 709 36.28 38.92 19.83
N ASP A 710 35.28 38.05 19.78
CA ASP A 710 34.92 37.35 18.54
C ASP A 710 34.24 38.29 17.53
N LEU A 711 34.16 37.85 16.27
CA LEU A 711 33.64 38.66 15.18
C LEU A 711 32.14 39.01 15.36
N ASP A 712 31.35 38.15 15.98
CA ASP A 712 29.92 38.39 16.16
C ASP A 712 29.70 39.47 17.24
N LEU A 713 30.51 39.47 18.30
CA LEU A 713 30.53 40.49 19.35
C LEU A 713 31.00 41.86 18.79
N ARG A 714 32.11 41.91 18.06
CA ARG A 714 32.58 43.15 17.38
C ARG A 714 31.51 43.73 16.45
N ARG A 715 30.78 42.87 15.73
CA ARG A 715 29.69 43.28 14.83
C ARG A 715 28.46 43.76 15.57
N ALA A 716 28.15 43.19 16.74
CA ALA A 716 27.07 43.65 17.59
C ALA A 716 27.36 45.06 18.13
N VAL A 717 28.60 45.32 18.56
CA VAL A 717 29.07 46.64 18.97
C VAL A 717 28.90 47.68 17.85
N LEU A 718 29.35 47.37 16.63
CA LEU A 718 29.17 48.28 15.48
C LEU A 718 27.70 48.62 15.21
N ARG A 719 26.80 47.64 15.26
CA ARG A 719 25.37 47.86 14.99
C ARG A 719 24.71 48.76 16.03
N SER A 720 25.16 48.67 17.29
CA SER A 720 24.64 49.44 18.41
C SER A 720 25.17 50.88 18.40
N LEU A 721 26.46 51.08 18.05
CA LEU A 721 27.11 52.39 18.18
C LEU A 721 26.98 53.31 16.95
N VAL A 722 27.01 52.76 15.73
CA VAL A 722 27.24 53.59 14.53
C VAL A 722 26.54 53.06 13.27
N ASP A 723 26.00 53.98 12.48
CA ASP A 723 25.61 53.71 11.09
C ASP A 723 26.74 54.16 10.15
N ILE A 724 27.24 53.23 9.34
CA ILE A 724 28.39 53.45 8.46
C ILE A 724 27.92 53.49 7.00
N THR A 725 28.13 54.62 6.33
CA THR A 725 27.75 54.84 4.93
C THR A 725 29.00 55.02 4.06
N ILE A 726 29.07 54.27 2.96
CA ILE A 726 30.14 54.36 1.97
C ILE A 726 29.66 55.15 0.77
N MET A 727 30.27 56.32 0.56
CA MET A 727 30.00 57.21 -0.56
C MET A 727 30.59 56.67 -1.88
N HIS A 728 30.08 57.13 -3.02
CA HIS A 728 30.67 56.82 -4.31
C HIS A 728 32.13 57.30 -4.39
N GLY A 729 32.93 56.68 -5.26
CA GLY A 729 34.32 57.07 -5.47
C GLY A 729 34.47 58.05 -6.62
N THR A 730 35.45 58.94 -6.54
CA THR A 730 35.80 59.85 -7.65
C THR A 730 36.27 59.05 -8.87
N PRO A 731 35.66 59.25 -10.05
CA PRO A 731 36.10 58.59 -11.28
C PRO A 731 37.60 58.82 -11.55
N GLY A 732 38.33 57.75 -11.87
CA GLY A 732 39.77 57.82 -12.20
C GLY A 732 40.75 57.66 -11.02
N ARG A 733 40.30 57.81 -9.77
CA ARG A 733 41.16 57.61 -8.59
C ARG A 733 41.32 56.12 -8.27
N LYS A 734 42.57 55.63 -8.19
CA LYS A 734 42.90 54.20 -7.96
C LYS A 734 43.32 53.88 -6.52
N THR A 735 43.53 54.89 -5.69
CA THR A 735 43.92 54.75 -4.28
C THR A 735 42.71 54.71 -3.35
N PHE A 736 42.86 54.12 -2.16
CA PHE A 736 41.84 54.16 -1.12
C PHE A 736 41.69 55.60 -0.60
N ASP A 737 40.44 55.98 -0.31
CA ASP A 737 40.07 57.34 0.09
C ASP A 737 39.23 57.23 1.38
N PRO A 738 39.82 57.51 2.56
CA PRO A 738 39.14 57.35 3.84
C PRO A 738 37.88 58.21 3.98
N ASP A 739 37.86 59.39 3.36
CA ASP A 739 36.75 60.36 3.42
C ASP A 739 35.45 59.84 2.81
N ARG A 740 35.51 58.72 2.07
CA ARG A 740 34.34 58.03 1.55
C ARG A 740 33.58 57.25 2.62
N VAL A 741 34.14 57.07 3.81
CA VAL A 741 33.54 56.34 4.92
C VAL A 741 32.94 57.35 5.90
N VAL A 742 31.62 57.51 5.82
CA VAL A 742 30.87 58.45 6.66
C VAL A 742 30.28 57.70 7.85
N PHE A 743 30.57 58.19 9.05
CA PHE A 743 30.10 57.63 10.32
C PHE A 743 28.99 58.50 10.88
N ARG A 744 27.87 57.88 11.26
CA ARG A 744 26.79 58.54 12.00
C ARG A 744 26.57 57.81 13.31
N TRP A 745 26.96 58.43 14.41
CA TRP A 745 26.88 57.82 15.75
C TRP A 745 25.43 57.79 16.24
N LYS A 746 25.05 56.70 16.91
CA LYS A 746 23.69 56.48 17.44
C LYS A 746 23.51 56.98 18.87
N THR A 747 24.62 57.20 19.56
CA THR A 747 24.67 57.60 20.98
C THR A 747 25.59 58.82 21.15
N GLY A 748 25.04 59.93 21.65
CA GLY A 748 25.76 61.17 21.98
C GLY A 748 26.11 62.05 20.78
N ASP A 749 25.96 63.36 20.93
CA ASP A 749 26.00 64.40 19.88
C ASP A 749 27.16 64.30 18.88
N ASP A 750 26.83 64.64 17.64
CA ASP A 750 27.70 64.73 16.48
C ASP A 750 28.84 65.75 16.74
N PRO A 751 30.13 65.36 16.69
CA PRO A 751 31.22 66.35 16.74
C PRO A 751 31.39 67.13 15.42
N ALA A 752 30.48 66.96 14.45
CA ALA A 752 30.51 67.62 13.13
C ALA A 752 29.70 68.94 13.08
N GLY A 753 29.65 69.67 14.20
CA GLY A 753 28.91 70.93 14.34
C GLY A 753 29.69 72.04 15.06
N ALA A 754 30.99 72.16 14.81
CA ALA A 754 31.78 73.36 15.11
C ALA A 754 32.72 73.61 13.93
N GLU A 755 32.74 74.88 13.50
CA GLU A 755 33.36 75.44 12.27
C GLU A 755 34.72 74.89 11.85
#